data_AF-A0A954XXP9-F1
#
_entry.id   AF-A0A954XXP9-F1
#
_cell.length_a   1.000
_cell.length_b   1.000
_cell.length_c   1.000
_cell.angle_alpha   90.00
_cell.angle_beta   90.00
_cell.angle_gamma   90.00
#
_symmetry.space_group_name_H-M   'P 1'
#
loop_
_entity.id
_entity.type
_entity.pdbx_description
1 polymer ?
#
loop_
_entity_poly.entity_id
_entity_poly.type
_entity_poly.pdbx_seq_one_letter_code
_entity_poly.pdbx_strand_id
1 'polypeptide(L)'
;MRLSLHNAAFCAVVALLLHATPAAAQFATVLNVPPGELIENFKIGTDTQVNVSDGGARINRVYVSAQDGSVTNAELNIAGGVFSSVTAYAGGRINQSGGRVQNARFYPGATVQWTGGVVGEFSGNDGNLRIVGGEYRLDGAPIGDGLTPADVLQLNTINPDAVLTGVLADGTPFVVDKFGPTATVTLSGAELPAIGPQVFVASRDALPLGIRSGQTVIVDEGSKTPGTFIAGPGSAVVLLPDSSAGLLNAVDASVEMLGGGVAGIGLYDHASLTIREGTLGFADLQAFVARNASVVTMFDGRISRVWRLHEGSVMNVAGGVVGEGEAVDPGFDSSHGLVLSESRLNVSGGLVRMPVATLGGMTTITGGIWAHNKDPVFVGVRSYGGSPGAVSISGGTLRARLSAAWGGEIHIYGNDFSIDGVLAANWNSDNEIVLSDLPSSAILSGNLADGAHFRNSADVDTDSRIVLHSVDLPAAGPALISAPADAVPPTLRSGQTLVLGNGGATPDYFRAGPGSAIVVAPGGRIGEFADAYDALVNVDAGSIGQDFTLYGSELTVSGGAIKRVWLNDGTVASVSEGTIDAAFVADRSEINVSGGTIKSLYIAPGQQATARVSGGTIESIYFRDGTLQFAGTHFLLNGEPLGDLLVNQTLLLGEGAGTISGNLADGTPFSFSVPLASSPDYEVNVLLSLVENGDFNQDGAVDGGDFLAWQRGYGAADGHAGGDANGDGVVDGLDLARWQRDFKPAPAAASPVAAAVAEPAAIALGLLIPLDLLILARLTSRLDFQSCGLEKRFLEA
;
A
#
# COMPACT_ATOMS: atom_id res chain seq x y z
N MET A 1 -59.72 -34.46 -56.16
CA MET A 1 -59.71 -35.88 -56.55
C MET A 1 -58.48 -36.11 -57.43
N ARG A 2 -57.56 -36.98 -56.98
CA ARG A 2 -56.38 -37.57 -57.69
C ARG A 2 -55.25 -36.58 -58.08
N LEU A 3 -54.10 -36.59 -57.38
CA LEU A 3 -52.94 -37.53 -57.39
C LEU A 3 -52.04 -37.48 -58.65
N SER A 4 -50.76 -37.24 -58.35
CA SER A 4 -49.54 -37.81 -58.97
C SER A 4 -49.13 -37.34 -60.36
N LEU A 5 -47.97 -36.66 -60.41
CA LEU A 5 -46.83 -37.00 -61.28
C LEU A 5 -45.79 -35.86 -61.21
N HIS A 6 -44.81 -35.94 -60.30
CA HIS A 6 -43.53 -35.21 -60.43
C HIS A 6 -42.32 -35.98 -59.85
N ASN A 7 -42.47 -37.30 -59.58
CA ASN A 7 -41.43 -38.12 -58.94
C ASN A 7 -40.52 -38.93 -59.89
N ALA A 8 -40.44 -38.59 -61.18
CA ALA A 8 -39.67 -39.40 -62.14
C ALA A 8 -38.42 -38.71 -62.72
N ALA A 9 -38.20 -37.41 -62.50
CA ALA A 9 -37.01 -36.71 -63.02
C ALA A 9 -35.86 -36.56 -61.99
N PHE A 10 -36.09 -36.90 -60.71
CA PHE A 10 -35.09 -36.72 -59.65
C PHE A 10 -34.17 -37.95 -59.45
N CYS A 11 -34.45 -39.08 -60.09
CA CYS A 11 -33.72 -40.34 -59.86
C CYS A 11 -32.56 -40.62 -60.84
N ALA A 12 -32.30 -39.76 -61.84
CA ALA A 12 -31.22 -40.01 -62.81
C ALA A 12 -29.96 -39.14 -62.63
N VAL A 13 -30.02 -38.06 -61.83
CA VAL A 13 -28.82 -37.28 -61.45
C VAL A 13 -28.25 -37.73 -60.09
N VAL A 14 -29.00 -38.54 -59.35
CA VAL A 14 -28.58 -39.15 -58.06
C VAL A 14 -27.80 -40.47 -58.26
N ALA A 15 -27.68 -40.97 -59.50
CA ALA A 15 -26.99 -42.24 -59.79
C ALA A 15 -25.57 -42.09 -60.37
N LEU A 16 -25.05 -40.86 -60.53
CA LEU A 16 -23.62 -40.58 -60.76
C LEU A 16 -22.95 -40.01 -59.48
N LEU A 17 -23.50 -40.37 -58.32
CA LEU A 17 -23.04 -40.05 -56.96
C LEU A 17 -22.46 -41.28 -56.25
N LEU A 18 -22.05 -42.30 -57.00
CA LEU A 18 -21.39 -43.50 -56.48
C LEU A 18 -20.15 -43.76 -57.32
N HIS A 19 -18.99 -43.85 -56.66
CA HIS A 19 -17.61 -44.02 -57.16
C HIS A 19 -16.70 -42.76 -57.19
N ALA A 20 -16.88 -41.83 -56.26
CA ALA A 20 -15.71 -41.22 -55.62
C ALA A 20 -15.47 -42.01 -54.33
N THR A 21 -14.33 -42.69 -54.27
CA THR A 21 -13.78 -43.31 -53.06
C THR A 21 -13.90 -42.38 -51.86
N PRO A 22 -14.25 -42.85 -50.65
CA PRO A 22 -14.17 -42.00 -49.48
C PRO A 22 -12.68 -41.70 -49.26
N ALA A 23 -12.30 -40.43 -49.30
CA ALA A 23 -11.12 -40.02 -48.55
C ALA A 23 -11.49 -40.26 -47.08
N ALA A 24 -11.01 -41.38 -46.53
CA ALA A 24 -11.31 -41.81 -45.18
C ALA A 24 -10.95 -40.70 -44.17
N ALA A 25 -11.83 -40.50 -43.19
CA ALA A 25 -11.60 -39.59 -42.07
C ALA A 25 -10.26 -39.93 -41.39
N GLN A 26 -9.42 -38.91 -41.17
CA GLN A 26 -8.04 -39.03 -40.68
C GLN A 26 -7.95 -39.31 -39.16
N PHE A 27 -9.09 -39.39 -38.46
CA PHE A 27 -9.21 -39.60 -37.02
C PHE A 27 -10.37 -40.53 -36.68
N ALA A 28 -10.21 -41.42 -35.70
CA ALA A 28 -11.29 -42.26 -35.17
C ALA A 28 -12.38 -41.46 -34.46
N THR A 29 -12.02 -40.34 -33.83
CA THR A 29 -12.98 -39.46 -33.12
C THR A 29 -12.86 -38.02 -33.63
N VAL A 30 -13.98 -37.43 -34.03
CA VAL A 30 -14.05 -36.00 -34.38
C VAL A 30 -15.12 -35.33 -33.50
N LEU A 31 -14.71 -34.36 -32.69
CA LEU A 31 -15.56 -33.64 -31.76
C LEU A 31 -15.73 -32.20 -32.22
N ASN A 32 -16.96 -31.79 -32.51
CA ASN A 32 -17.28 -30.39 -32.80
C ASN A 32 -17.91 -29.76 -31.56
N VAL A 33 -17.22 -28.79 -30.96
CA VAL A 33 -17.65 -28.16 -29.70
C VAL A 33 -18.68 -27.07 -29.99
N PRO A 34 -19.91 -27.17 -29.44
CA PRO A 34 -20.95 -26.17 -29.68
C PRO A 34 -20.69 -24.84 -28.92
N PRO A 35 -21.34 -23.74 -29.32
CA PRO A 35 -21.39 -22.49 -28.56
C PRO A 35 -21.92 -22.64 -27.12
N GLY A 36 -21.36 -21.88 -26.17
CA GLY A 36 -22.05 -21.49 -24.92
C GLY A 36 -21.74 -22.27 -23.64
N GLU A 37 -21.21 -23.50 -23.70
CA GLU A 37 -20.84 -24.24 -22.47
C GLU A 37 -19.45 -23.82 -21.95
N LEU A 38 -19.30 -23.76 -20.62
CA LEU A 38 -17.99 -23.71 -19.98
C LEU A 38 -17.46 -25.14 -19.88
N ILE A 39 -16.35 -25.44 -20.56
CA ILE A 39 -15.67 -26.73 -20.46
C ILE A 39 -14.44 -26.56 -19.58
N GLU A 40 -14.43 -27.28 -18.46
CA GLU A 40 -13.28 -27.30 -17.55
C GLU A 40 -12.36 -28.49 -17.85
N ASN A 41 -11.04 -28.24 -17.88
CA ASN A 41 -10.00 -29.28 -17.91
C ASN A 41 -10.17 -30.37 -18.99
N PHE A 42 -10.30 -29.94 -20.24
CA PHE A 42 -10.50 -30.83 -21.38
C PHE A 42 -9.19 -31.50 -21.83
N LYS A 43 -9.18 -32.82 -22.04
CA LYS A 43 -8.01 -33.57 -22.53
C LYS A 43 -8.36 -34.25 -23.84
N ILE A 44 -7.59 -33.99 -24.89
CA ILE A 44 -7.79 -34.61 -26.19
C ILE A 44 -7.09 -35.98 -26.19
N GLY A 45 -7.85 -37.03 -26.46
CA GLY A 45 -7.37 -38.42 -26.48
C GLY A 45 -6.69 -38.81 -27.79
N THR A 46 -6.25 -40.08 -27.86
CA THR A 46 -5.61 -40.65 -29.05
C THR A 46 -6.56 -40.65 -30.24
N ASP A 47 -6.02 -40.40 -31.44
CA ASP A 47 -6.76 -40.45 -32.70
C ASP A 47 -8.04 -39.61 -32.68
N THR A 48 -7.93 -38.44 -32.04
CA THR A 48 -9.05 -37.53 -31.78
C THR A 48 -8.74 -36.14 -32.32
N GLN A 49 -9.68 -35.61 -33.11
CA GLN A 49 -9.70 -34.24 -33.55
C GLN A 49 -10.81 -33.47 -32.83
N VAL A 50 -10.51 -32.27 -32.35
CA VAL A 50 -11.50 -31.38 -31.74
C VAL A 50 -11.55 -30.09 -32.54
N ASN A 51 -12.75 -29.69 -32.97
CA ASN A 51 -12.99 -28.45 -33.71
C ASN A 51 -13.83 -27.50 -32.85
N VAL A 52 -13.35 -26.27 -32.71
CA VAL A 52 -14.06 -25.18 -32.02
C VAL A 52 -14.33 -24.07 -33.02
N SER A 53 -15.60 -23.87 -33.36
CA SER A 53 -16.03 -22.91 -34.37
C SER A 53 -16.20 -21.49 -33.82
N ASP A 54 -16.42 -20.52 -34.71
CA ASP A 54 -16.85 -19.17 -34.33
C ASP A 54 -18.11 -19.17 -33.48
N GLY A 55 -18.12 -18.33 -32.44
CA GLY A 55 -19.13 -18.34 -31.38
C GLY A 55 -19.02 -19.51 -30.39
N GLY A 56 -18.00 -20.36 -30.50
CA GLY A 56 -17.78 -21.58 -29.71
C GLY A 56 -17.65 -21.38 -28.18
N ALA A 57 -17.56 -22.51 -27.47
CA ALA A 57 -17.49 -22.63 -26.01
C ALA A 57 -16.41 -21.76 -25.33
N ARG A 58 -16.61 -21.54 -24.02
CA ARG A 58 -15.56 -21.03 -23.13
C ARG A 58 -14.84 -22.25 -22.54
N ILE A 59 -13.53 -22.35 -22.73
CA ILE A 59 -12.76 -23.52 -22.30
C ILE A 59 -11.71 -23.05 -21.31
N ASN A 60 -11.78 -23.51 -20.06
CA ASN A 60 -10.85 -23.03 -19.05
C ASN A 60 -9.42 -23.55 -19.32
N ARG A 61 -9.29 -24.86 -19.58
CA ARG A 61 -8.00 -25.47 -19.88
C ARG A 61 -8.17 -26.63 -20.84
N VAL A 62 -7.33 -26.70 -21.85
CA VAL A 62 -7.24 -27.83 -22.78
C VAL A 62 -5.82 -28.36 -22.88
N TYR A 63 -5.68 -29.68 -22.86
CA TYR A 63 -4.43 -30.39 -23.11
C TYR A 63 -4.53 -31.18 -24.41
N VAL A 64 -3.61 -30.90 -25.33
CA VAL A 64 -3.48 -31.59 -26.62
C VAL A 64 -2.31 -32.56 -26.51
N SER A 65 -2.60 -33.87 -26.62
CA SER A 65 -1.67 -34.95 -26.25
C SER A 65 -1.40 -35.03 -24.73
N ALA A 66 -0.49 -35.92 -24.32
CA ALA A 66 -0.13 -36.18 -22.94
C ALA A 66 1.39 -36.09 -22.71
N GLN A 67 1.80 -35.66 -21.53
CA GLN A 67 3.20 -35.44 -21.16
C GLN A 67 4.05 -36.73 -21.21
N ASP A 68 3.43 -37.88 -20.93
CA ASP A 68 4.05 -39.20 -20.96
C ASP A 68 4.14 -39.82 -22.37
N GLY A 69 3.64 -39.12 -23.40
CA GLY A 69 3.60 -39.60 -24.77
C GLY A 69 2.59 -40.72 -25.03
N SER A 70 1.69 -41.01 -24.09
CA SER A 70 0.67 -42.07 -24.23
C SER A 70 -0.42 -41.74 -25.27
N VAL A 71 -0.58 -40.46 -25.61
CA VAL A 71 -1.55 -39.97 -26.58
C VAL A 71 -0.87 -39.67 -27.91
N THR A 72 -1.42 -40.19 -29.01
CA THR A 72 -0.90 -39.96 -30.36
C THR A 72 -2.02 -39.53 -31.32
N ASN A 73 -1.68 -38.81 -32.38
CA ASN A 73 -2.64 -38.28 -33.35
C ASN A 73 -3.79 -37.47 -32.70
N ALA A 74 -3.45 -36.54 -31.81
CA ALA A 74 -4.39 -35.62 -31.18
C ALA A 74 -4.32 -34.24 -31.85
N GLU A 75 -5.46 -33.70 -32.27
CA GLU A 75 -5.54 -32.42 -32.99
C GLU A 75 -6.60 -31.49 -32.40
N LEU A 76 -6.25 -30.21 -32.25
CA LEU A 76 -7.16 -29.14 -31.87
C LEU A 76 -7.21 -28.07 -32.97
N ASN A 77 -8.39 -27.85 -33.53
CA ASN A 77 -8.68 -26.80 -34.50
C ASN A 77 -9.48 -25.68 -33.85
N ILE A 78 -8.88 -24.49 -33.79
CA ILE A 78 -9.44 -23.29 -33.18
C ILE A 78 -9.79 -22.32 -34.30
N ALA A 79 -11.04 -22.33 -34.74
CA ALA A 79 -11.60 -21.29 -35.60
C ALA A 79 -12.27 -20.19 -34.77
N GLY A 80 -12.76 -20.49 -33.56
CA GLY A 80 -13.37 -19.54 -32.64
C GLY A 80 -13.29 -19.98 -31.18
N GLY A 81 -14.12 -19.40 -30.31
CA GLY A 81 -14.16 -19.69 -28.88
C GLY A 81 -13.18 -18.87 -28.03
N VAL A 82 -13.22 -19.08 -26.71
CA VAL A 82 -12.36 -18.41 -25.74
C VAL A 82 -11.73 -19.45 -24.81
N PHE A 83 -10.40 -19.49 -24.76
CA PHE A 83 -9.63 -20.44 -23.99
C PHE A 83 -8.81 -19.72 -22.92
N SER A 84 -8.93 -20.09 -21.65
CA SER A 84 -8.03 -19.53 -20.62
C SER A 84 -6.62 -20.12 -20.75
N SER A 85 -6.51 -21.41 -21.10
CA SER A 85 -5.20 -22.06 -21.32
C SER A 85 -5.26 -23.19 -22.36
N VAL A 86 -4.28 -23.21 -23.26
CA VAL A 86 -4.02 -24.29 -24.23
C VAL A 86 -2.61 -24.82 -23.99
N THR A 87 -2.48 -26.11 -23.68
CA THR A 87 -1.19 -26.79 -23.52
C THR A 87 -1.06 -27.91 -24.54
N ALA A 88 0.05 -27.95 -25.29
CA ALA A 88 0.36 -29.05 -26.21
C ALA A 88 1.65 -29.77 -25.82
N TYR A 89 1.56 -31.10 -25.79
CA TYR A 89 2.70 -32.00 -25.58
C TYR A 89 3.16 -32.63 -26.90
N ALA A 90 4.24 -33.42 -26.84
CA ALA A 90 4.80 -34.11 -28.00
C ALA A 90 3.71 -34.86 -28.81
N GLY A 91 3.72 -34.69 -30.12
CA GLY A 91 2.76 -35.30 -31.04
C GLY A 91 1.37 -34.65 -31.08
N GLY A 92 1.09 -33.67 -30.20
CA GLY A 92 -0.11 -32.85 -30.26
C GLY A 92 -0.04 -31.81 -31.38
N ARG A 93 -1.15 -31.65 -32.12
CA ARG A 93 -1.27 -30.68 -33.21
C ARG A 93 -2.31 -29.61 -32.88
N ILE A 94 -1.95 -28.35 -33.09
CA ILE A 94 -2.88 -27.22 -32.95
C ILE A 94 -2.92 -26.46 -34.26
N ASN A 95 -4.12 -26.20 -34.78
CA ASN A 95 -4.34 -25.27 -35.88
C ASN A 95 -5.23 -24.13 -35.39
N GLN A 96 -4.66 -22.95 -35.20
CA GLN A 96 -5.39 -21.76 -34.78
C GLN A 96 -5.55 -20.80 -35.95
N SER A 97 -6.81 -20.59 -36.36
CA SER A 97 -7.21 -19.69 -37.44
C SER A 97 -8.12 -18.55 -36.97
N GLY A 98 -8.61 -18.62 -35.74
CA GLY A 98 -9.41 -17.58 -35.09
C GLY A 98 -9.45 -17.80 -33.57
N GLY A 99 -10.51 -17.33 -32.92
CA GLY A 99 -10.69 -17.48 -31.47
C GLY A 99 -9.70 -16.70 -30.60
N ARG A 100 -9.80 -16.89 -29.29
CA ARG A 100 -8.96 -16.22 -28.28
C ARG A 100 -8.35 -17.25 -27.35
N VAL A 101 -7.03 -17.25 -27.22
CA VAL A 101 -6.30 -18.07 -26.25
C VAL A 101 -5.59 -17.13 -25.30
N GLN A 102 -5.92 -17.17 -24.01
CA GLN A 102 -5.32 -16.27 -23.04
C GLN A 102 -3.88 -16.70 -22.70
N ASN A 103 -3.65 -17.99 -22.47
CA ASN A 103 -2.33 -18.55 -22.19
C ASN A 103 -2.05 -19.77 -23.07
N ALA A 104 -0.92 -19.77 -23.75
CA ALA A 104 -0.45 -20.91 -24.55
C ALA A 104 0.84 -21.50 -23.95
N ARG A 105 0.98 -22.82 -23.95
CA ARG A 105 2.20 -23.53 -23.59
C ARG A 105 2.47 -24.68 -24.53
N PHE A 106 3.64 -24.69 -25.17
CA PHE A 106 4.02 -25.75 -26.10
C PHE A 106 5.30 -26.42 -25.65
N TYR A 107 5.26 -27.73 -25.47
CA TYR A 107 6.42 -28.54 -25.09
C TYR A 107 7.15 -29.10 -26.33
N PRO A 108 8.39 -29.61 -26.17
CA PRO A 108 9.14 -30.21 -27.28
C PRO A 108 8.33 -31.25 -28.06
N GLY A 109 8.33 -31.13 -29.38
CA GLY A 109 7.64 -32.06 -30.29
C GLY A 109 6.14 -31.78 -30.50
N ALA A 110 5.56 -30.76 -29.87
CA ALA A 110 4.27 -30.23 -30.26
C ALA A 110 4.37 -29.48 -31.61
N THR A 111 3.34 -29.51 -32.44
CA THR A 111 3.30 -28.76 -33.71
C THR A 111 2.12 -27.80 -33.74
N VAL A 112 2.37 -26.53 -34.00
CA VAL A 112 1.35 -25.48 -33.99
C VAL A 112 1.39 -24.73 -35.30
N GLN A 113 0.24 -24.58 -35.96
CA GLN A 113 0.05 -23.67 -37.08
C GLN A 113 -0.87 -22.54 -36.66
N TRP A 114 -0.38 -21.30 -36.74
CA TRP A 114 -1.09 -20.11 -36.33
C TRP A 114 -1.28 -19.16 -37.51
N THR A 115 -2.52 -19.00 -37.94
CA THR A 115 -2.90 -18.21 -39.13
C THR A 115 -3.87 -17.07 -38.81
N GLY A 116 -4.45 -17.04 -37.60
CA GLY A 116 -5.39 -16.01 -37.17
C GLY A 116 -5.83 -16.16 -35.71
N GLY A 117 -6.70 -15.28 -35.25
CA GLY A 117 -7.10 -15.18 -33.84
C GLY A 117 -6.04 -14.48 -32.98
N VAL A 118 -6.17 -14.59 -31.66
CA VAL A 118 -5.23 -13.95 -30.72
C VAL A 118 -4.76 -14.92 -29.66
N VAL A 119 -3.47 -14.81 -29.31
CA VAL A 119 -2.87 -15.44 -28.13
C VAL A 119 -2.42 -14.31 -27.20
N GLY A 120 -2.83 -14.36 -25.93
CA GLY A 120 -2.52 -13.34 -24.94
C GLY A 120 -1.09 -13.41 -24.43
N GLU A 121 -0.71 -14.58 -23.94
CA GLU A 121 0.63 -14.84 -23.43
C GLU A 121 1.10 -16.24 -23.85
N PHE A 122 2.38 -16.34 -24.17
CA PHE A 122 3.09 -17.62 -24.23
C PHE A 122 3.79 -17.84 -22.90
N SER A 123 3.45 -18.91 -22.19
CA SER A 123 4.12 -19.33 -20.94
C SER A 123 5.39 -20.15 -21.19
N GLY A 124 5.75 -20.33 -22.46
CA GLY A 124 6.88 -21.14 -22.94
C GLY A 124 6.51 -21.83 -24.24
N ASN A 125 7.41 -21.74 -25.22
CA ASN A 125 7.28 -22.41 -26.49
C ASN A 125 8.57 -23.17 -26.80
N ASP A 126 8.56 -24.48 -26.57
CA ASP A 126 9.61 -25.42 -26.98
C ASP A 126 9.19 -26.26 -28.20
N GLY A 127 8.01 -25.98 -28.76
CA GLY A 127 7.43 -26.72 -29.87
C GLY A 127 7.90 -26.21 -31.25
N ASN A 128 7.29 -26.78 -32.29
CA ASN A 128 7.44 -26.35 -33.67
C ASN A 128 6.30 -25.40 -34.01
N LEU A 129 6.54 -24.09 -33.92
CA LEU A 129 5.55 -23.05 -34.18
C LEU A 129 5.68 -22.53 -35.62
N ARG A 130 4.65 -22.74 -36.43
CA ARG A 130 4.51 -22.13 -37.74
C ARG A 130 3.53 -20.97 -37.67
N ILE A 131 3.98 -19.77 -38.03
CA ILE A 131 3.16 -18.56 -38.09
C ILE A 131 2.97 -18.20 -39.57
N VAL A 132 1.73 -17.92 -39.97
CA VAL A 132 1.36 -17.55 -41.34
C VAL A 132 0.77 -16.15 -41.35
N GLY A 133 1.38 -15.25 -42.11
CA GLY A 133 1.15 -13.81 -41.99
C GLY A 133 2.20 -12.96 -42.69
N GLY A 134 2.42 -11.74 -42.21
CA GLY A 134 3.36 -10.78 -42.78
C GLY A 134 3.79 -9.73 -41.76
N GLU A 135 4.51 -8.71 -42.24
CA GLU A 135 5.03 -7.60 -41.40
C GLU A 135 5.86 -8.09 -40.18
N TYR A 136 6.56 -9.22 -40.34
CA TYR A 136 7.33 -9.85 -39.27
C TYR A 136 8.50 -8.99 -38.80
N ARG A 137 8.70 -8.95 -37.48
CA ARG A 137 9.81 -8.25 -36.82
C ARG A 137 10.39 -9.12 -35.72
N LEU A 138 11.72 -9.08 -35.59
CA LEU A 138 12.45 -9.69 -34.48
C LEU A 138 13.16 -8.56 -33.73
N ASP A 139 12.84 -8.40 -32.45
CA ASP A 139 13.36 -7.34 -31.59
C ASP A 139 13.16 -5.95 -32.23
N GLY A 140 11.94 -5.71 -32.75
CA GLY A 140 11.56 -4.51 -33.48
C GLY A 140 12.09 -4.40 -34.91
N ALA A 141 13.12 -5.14 -35.30
CA ALA A 141 13.73 -5.09 -36.62
C ALA A 141 12.94 -5.91 -37.66
N PRO A 142 12.60 -5.36 -38.84
CA PRO A 142 11.92 -6.11 -39.89
C PRO A 142 12.69 -7.35 -40.35
N ILE A 143 11.99 -8.47 -40.53
CA ILE A 143 12.57 -9.71 -41.04
C ILE A 143 12.46 -9.73 -42.57
N GLY A 144 13.58 -9.44 -43.24
CA GLY A 144 13.67 -9.33 -44.70
C GLY A 144 12.92 -8.12 -45.26
N ASP A 145 12.85 -8.00 -46.59
CA ASP A 145 12.08 -6.95 -47.28
C ASP A 145 10.55 -7.23 -47.31
N GLY A 146 10.07 -8.08 -46.39
CA GLY A 146 8.73 -8.65 -46.35
C GLY A 146 8.65 -10.00 -47.07
N LEU A 147 8.12 -11.02 -46.38
CA LEU A 147 7.90 -12.35 -46.95
C LEU A 147 6.67 -12.32 -47.87
N THR A 148 6.83 -12.76 -49.12
CA THR A 148 5.71 -12.96 -50.06
C THR A 148 4.97 -14.27 -49.72
N PRO A 149 3.74 -14.50 -50.23
CA PRO A 149 3.00 -15.73 -49.97
C PRO A 149 3.70 -17.05 -50.38
N ALA A 150 4.74 -16.98 -51.21
CA ALA A 150 5.54 -18.13 -51.60
C ALA A 150 6.71 -18.41 -50.64
N ASP A 151 7.06 -17.45 -49.78
CA ASP A 151 8.24 -17.51 -48.94
C ASP A 151 7.98 -18.25 -47.62
N VAL A 152 8.95 -19.07 -47.23
CA VAL A 152 9.00 -19.75 -45.94
C VAL A 152 10.39 -19.55 -45.34
N LEU A 153 10.44 -19.00 -44.13
CA LEU A 153 11.67 -18.75 -43.39
C LEU A 153 11.66 -19.54 -42.09
N GLN A 154 12.72 -20.33 -41.85
CA GLN A 154 12.90 -21.07 -40.61
C GLN A 154 13.92 -20.37 -39.72
N LEU A 155 13.53 -20.04 -38.50
CA LEU A 155 14.41 -19.52 -37.46
C LEU A 155 14.91 -20.71 -36.62
N ASN A 156 16.08 -21.21 -36.97
CA ASN A 156 16.68 -22.41 -36.36
C ASN A 156 17.27 -22.16 -34.96
N THR A 157 17.54 -20.90 -34.62
CA THR A 157 18.01 -20.50 -33.29
C THR A 157 17.40 -19.14 -33.01
N ILE A 158 16.59 -19.06 -31.95
CA ILE A 158 16.00 -17.82 -31.46
C ILE A 158 16.48 -17.63 -30.02
N ASN A 159 16.85 -16.40 -29.68
CA ASN A 159 17.17 -16.07 -28.29
C ASN A 159 15.89 -16.31 -27.46
N PRO A 160 15.96 -17.04 -26.32
CA PRO A 160 14.83 -17.21 -25.40
C PRO A 160 14.12 -15.90 -25.02
N ASP A 161 14.88 -14.80 -24.96
CA ASP A 161 14.39 -13.46 -24.62
C ASP A 161 13.96 -12.62 -25.83
N ALA A 162 14.14 -13.10 -27.06
CA ALA A 162 13.72 -12.35 -28.25
C ALA A 162 12.22 -12.10 -28.27
N VAL A 163 11.83 -10.98 -28.87
CA VAL A 163 10.45 -10.59 -29.11
C VAL A 163 10.17 -10.70 -30.61
N LEU A 164 9.30 -11.62 -31.00
CA LEU A 164 8.83 -11.79 -32.36
C LEU A 164 7.43 -11.20 -32.51
N THR A 165 7.27 -10.26 -33.42
CA THR A 165 6.00 -9.59 -33.69
C THR A 165 5.66 -9.62 -35.17
N GLY A 166 4.40 -9.31 -35.51
CA GLY A 166 3.93 -9.24 -36.89
C GLY A 166 2.41 -9.23 -36.97
N VAL A 167 1.88 -9.54 -38.16
CA VAL A 167 0.45 -9.60 -38.43
C VAL A 167 0.10 -10.95 -39.04
N LEU A 168 -0.89 -11.63 -38.47
CA LEU A 168 -1.39 -12.92 -38.96
C LEU A 168 -2.16 -12.75 -40.29
N ALA A 169 -2.39 -13.85 -41.00
CA ALA A 169 -3.10 -13.83 -42.29
C ALA A 169 -4.54 -13.30 -42.20
N ASP A 170 -5.17 -13.33 -41.02
CA ASP A 170 -6.49 -12.71 -40.77
C ASP A 170 -6.42 -11.19 -40.48
N GLY A 171 -5.23 -10.60 -40.43
CA GLY A 171 -4.98 -9.20 -40.12
C GLY A 171 -4.81 -8.90 -38.63
N THR A 172 -4.86 -9.90 -37.75
CA THR A 172 -4.66 -9.70 -36.31
C THR A 172 -3.16 -9.56 -35.98
N PRO A 173 -2.72 -8.48 -35.31
CA PRO A 173 -1.35 -8.37 -34.82
C PRO A 173 -1.03 -9.43 -33.77
N PHE A 174 0.23 -9.82 -33.63
CA PHE A 174 0.67 -10.78 -32.62
C PHE A 174 2.01 -10.40 -31.99
N VAL A 175 2.26 -10.96 -30.80
CA VAL A 175 3.55 -10.94 -30.10
C VAL A 175 3.86 -12.32 -29.52
N VAL A 176 5.12 -12.74 -29.62
CA VAL A 176 5.69 -13.91 -28.94
C VAL A 176 7.00 -13.47 -28.28
N ASP A 177 7.05 -13.50 -26.96
CA ASP A 177 8.14 -12.94 -26.14
C ASP A 177 8.82 -13.98 -25.24
N LYS A 178 8.39 -15.25 -25.32
CA LYS A 178 8.96 -16.37 -24.55
C LYS A 178 9.22 -17.57 -25.43
N PHE A 179 10.50 -17.79 -25.76
CA PHE A 179 10.95 -18.97 -26.47
C PHE A 179 11.69 -19.91 -25.53
N GLY A 180 11.39 -21.21 -25.65
CA GLY A 180 12.16 -22.23 -24.96
C GLY A 180 13.44 -22.58 -25.73
N PRO A 181 14.44 -23.19 -25.08
CA PRO A 181 15.75 -23.46 -25.68
C PRO A 181 15.70 -24.39 -26.90
N THR A 182 14.62 -25.17 -27.07
CA THR A 182 14.44 -26.06 -28.21
C THR A 182 13.37 -25.61 -29.19
N ALA A 183 12.87 -24.37 -29.04
CA ALA A 183 11.86 -23.82 -29.93
C ALA A 183 12.34 -23.81 -31.39
N THR A 184 11.45 -24.20 -32.31
CA THR A 184 11.66 -23.87 -33.73
C THR A 184 10.51 -23.03 -34.23
N VAL A 185 10.82 -21.94 -34.92
CA VAL A 185 9.83 -21.03 -35.49
C VAL A 185 9.95 -21.04 -37.00
N THR A 186 8.82 -21.24 -37.69
CA THR A 186 8.71 -21.14 -39.14
C THR A 186 7.76 -20.01 -39.49
N LEU A 187 8.22 -19.02 -40.23
CA LEU A 187 7.40 -17.92 -40.75
C LEU A 187 7.01 -18.22 -42.19
N SER A 188 5.75 -18.05 -42.53
CA SER A 188 5.24 -18.19 -43.92
C SER A 188 4.53 -16.91 -44.32
N GLY A 189 4.92 -16.34 -45.46
CA GLY A 189 4.27 -15.13 -45.95
C GLY A 189 2.79 -15.36 -46.31
N ALA A 190 1.98 -14.31 -46.20
CA ALA A 190 0.58 -14.28 -46.62
C ALA A 190 0.19 -12.87 -47.08
N GLU A 191 -0.81 -12.78 -47.96
CA GLU A 191 -1.39 -11.49 -48.31
C GLU A 191 -2.25 -11.00 -47.14
N LEU A 192 -1.88 -9.86 -46.56
CA LEU A 192 -2.59 -9.30 -45.42
C LEU A 192 -3.86 -8.57 -45.87
N PRO A 193 -4.97 -8.67 -45.11
CA PRO A 193 -6.17 -7.87 -45.37
C PRO A 193 -5.87 -6.37 -45.36
N ALA A 194 -6.65 -5.59 -46.11
CA ALA A 194 -6.58 -4.13 -46.07
C ALA A 194 -6.92 -3.60 -44.66
N ILE A 195 -6.20 -2.57 -44.22
CA ILE A 195 -6.47 -1.92 -42.94
C ILE A 195 -7.87 -1.27 -42.99
N GLY A 196 -8.68 -1.56 -41.98
CA GLY A 196 -10.06 -1.09 -41.86
C GLY A 196 -10.18 0.36 -41.38
N PRO A 197 -11.27 0.70 -40.67
CA PRO A 197 -11.50 2.04 -40.13
C PRO A 197 -10.32 2.54 -39.30
N GLN A 198 -10.03 3.84 -39.39
CA GLN A 198 -8.94 4.48 -38.65
C GLN A 198 -9.28 4.73 -37.18
N VAL A 199 -10.57 4.81 -36.83
CA VAL A 199 -11.01 5.04 -35.44
C VAL A 199 -12.14 4.09 -35.11
N PHE A 200 -12.06 3.45 -33.94
CA PHE A 200 -13.14 2.68 -33.34
C PHE A 200 -13.52 3.31 -32.00
N VAL A 201 -14.81 3.48 -31.75
CA VAL A 201 -15.37 3.85 -30.44
C VAL A 201 -16.06 2.62 -29.86
N ALA A 202 -15.56 2.14 -28.73
CA ALA A 202 -15.95 0.83 -28.19
C ALA A 202 -17.46 0.67 -27.91
N SER A 203 -18.17 1.75 -27.56
CA SER A 203 -19.63 1.72 -27.37
C SER A 203 -20.44 1.62 -28.67
N ARG A 204 -19.83 1.93 -29.83
CA ARG A 204 -20.53 2.07 -31.12
C ARG A 204 -20.09 1.04 -32.14
N ASP A 205 -18.83 0.64 -32.08
CA ASP A 205 -18.19 -0.17 -33.08
C ASP A 205 -17.84 -1.56 -32.52
N ALA A 206 -17.97 -2.58 -33.37
CA ALA A 206 -17.47 -3.90 -33.04
C ALA A 206 -15.93 -3.88 -33.08
N LEU A 207 -15.29 -4.06 -31.93
CA LEU A 207 -13.84 -4.02 -31.83
C LEU A 207 -13.19 -5.27 -32.45
N PRO A 208 -12.13 -5.11 -33.26
CA PRO A 208 -11.32 -6.23 -33.74
C PRO A 208 -10.53 -6.88 -32.58
N LEU A 209 -9.86 -7.99 -32.84
CA LEU A 209 -8.94 -8.62 -31.88
C LEU A 209 -7.65 -7.82 -31.65
N GLY A 210 -7.32 -6.98 -32.60
CA GLY A 210 -6.22 -6.03 -32.51
C GLY A 210 -6.31 -5.00 -33.61
N ILE A 211 -5.46 -3.99 -33.54
CA ILE A 211 -5.43 -2.87 -34.47
C ILE A 211 -4.05 -2.68 -35.07
N ARG A 212 -4.02 -2.16 -36.30
CA ARG A 212 -2.80 -1.96 -37.11
C ARG A 212 -2.50 -0.47 -37.27
N SER A 213 -1.38 -0.19 -37.94
CA SER A 213 -0.88 1.17 -38.17
C SER A 213 -1.96 2.16 -38.62
N GLY A 214 -2.00 3.33 -37.98
CA GLY A 214 -2.96 4.40 -38.23
C GLY A 214 -4.31 4.23 -37.53
N GLN A 215 -4.61 3.05 -36.98
CA GLN A 215 -5.87 2.82 -36.27
C GLN A 215 -5.79 3.25 -34.80
N THR A 216 -6.90 3.77 -34.29
CA THR A 216 -7.08 4.15 -32.88
C THR A 216 -8.33 3.50 -32.32
N VAL A 217 -8.25 2.94 -31.11
CA VAL A 217 -9.42 2.53 -30.32
C VAL A 217 -9.62 3.48 -29.16
N ILE A 218 -10.82 4.03 -29.04
CA ILE A 218 -11.28 4.78 -27.87
C ILE A 218 -12.21 3.87 -27.08
N VAL A 219 -11.79 3.50 -25.87
CA VAL A 219 -12.61 2.77 -24.90
C VAL A 219 -13.29 3.80 -24.02
N ASP A 220 -14.56 4.09 -24.33
CA ASP A 220 -15.37 5.08 -23.64
C ASP A 220 -16.11 4.52 -22.43
N GLU A 221 -16.81 5.38 -21.70
CA GLU A 221 -17.50 5.08 -20.45
C GLU A 221 -18.40 3.83 -20.56
N GLY A 222 -18.24 2.89 -19.64
CA GLY A 222 -18.98 1.63 -19.59
C GLY A 222 -18.58 0.60 -20.64
N SER A 223 -17.70 0.95 -21.58
CA SER A 223 -17.20 0.05 -22.63
C SER A 223 -15.96 -0.71 -22.20
N LYS A 224 -15.64 -1.78 -22.94
CA LYS A 224 -14.43 -2.56 -22.72
C LYS A 224 -13.80 -3.11 -23.98
N THR A 225 -12.49 -3.33 -23.95
CA THR A 225 -11.82 -4.11 -24.99
C THR A 225 -12.29 -5.57 -24.94
N PRO A 226 -12.10 -6.33 -26.04
CA PRO A 226 -12.08 -7.77 -25.96
C PRO A 226 -11.06 -8.26 -24.92
N GLY A 227 -11.26 -9.46 -24.37
CA GLY A 227 -10.48 -9.97 -23.23
C GLY A 227 -8.96 -9.95 -23.43
N THR A 228 -8.48 -10.38 -24.60
CA THR A 228 -7.11 -10.14 -25.07
C THR A 228 -7.20 -9.23 -26.28
N PHE A 229 -6.40 -8.15 -26.28
CA PHE A 229 -6.36 -7.17 -27.36
C PHE A 229 -4.92 -6.76 -27.65
N ILE A 230 -4.56 -6.66 -28.95
CA ILE A 230 -3.21 -6.30 -29.37
C ILE A 230 -3.23 -5.02 -30.20
N ALA A 231 -2.56 -3.97 -29.72
CA ALA A 231 -2.27 -2.77 -30.49
C ALA A 231 -0.94 -2.95 -31.21
N GLY A 232 -0.98 -3.10 -32.54
CA GLY A 232 0.20 -3.29 -33.37
C GLY A 232 0.91 -1.99 -33.77
N PRO A 233 2.02 -2.07 -34.52
CA PRO A 233 2.88 -0.92 -34.79
C PRO A 233 2.18 0.30 -35.36
N GLY A 234 2.41 1.47 -34.76
CA GLY A 234 1.84 2.75 -35.16
C GLY A 234 0.34 2.90 -34.90
N SER A 235 -0.24 2.08 -34.02
CA SER A 235 -1.64 2.19 -33.58
C SER A 235 -1.76 2.82 -32.18
N ALA A 236 -2.98 3.18 -31.80
CA ALA A 236 -3.24 3.81 -30.51
C ALA A 236 -4.46 3.24 -29.77
N VAL A 237 -4.38 3.19 -28.44
CA VAL A 237 -5.52 2.88 -27.56
C VAL A 237 -5.68 4.00 -26.54
N VAL A 238 -6.88 4.54 -26.40
CA VAL A 238 -7.23 5.57 -25.42
C VAL A 238 -8.31 5.01 -24.49
N LEU A 239 -8.03 4.98 -23.19
CA LEU A 239 -8.98 4.60 -22.16
C LEU A 239 -9.52 5.84 -21.45
N LEU A 240 -10.84 6.03 -21.50
CA LEU A 240 -11.54 7.09 -20.77
C LEU A 240 -11.93 6.62 -19.35
N PRO A 241 -12.33 7.53 -18.45
CA PRO A 241 -12.92 7.15 -17.16
C PRO A 241 -14.03 6.11 -17.30
N ASP A 242 -14.15 5.22 -16.31
CA ASP A 242 -15.14 4.13 -16.26
C ASP A 242 -15.11 3.16 -17.46
N SER A 243 -13.99 3.08 -18.17
CA SER A 243 -13.71 2.07 -19.19
C SER A 243 -12.85 0.92 -18.64
N SER A 244 -12.80 -0.21 -19.35
CA SER A 244 -11.90 -1.31 -18.97
C SER A 244 -11.23 -2.02 -20.14
N ALA A 245 -10.02 -2.51 -19.93
CA ALA A 245 -9.35 -3.45 -20.81
C ALA A 245 -8.93 -4.70 -20.03
N GLY A 246 -8.97 -5.84 -20.73
CA GLY A 246 -8.43 -7.10 -20.21
C GLY A 246 -6.91 -7.12 -20.27
N LEU A 247 -6.35 -8.13 -20.94
CA LEU A 247 -4.94 -8.17 -21.29
C LEU A 247 -4.72 -7.34 -22.57
N LEU A 248 -3.89 -6.31 -22.47
CA LEU A 248 -3.55 -5.40 -23.56
C LEU A 248 -2.06 -5.55 -23.91
N ASN A 249 -1.73 -5.96 -25.14
CA ASN A 249 -0.35 -5.92 -25.62
C ASN A 249 -0.19 -4.77 -26.60
N ALA A 250 0.78 -3.88 -26.38
CA ALA A 250 1.14 -2.80 -27.28
C ALA A 250 2.52 -3.12 -27.88
N VAL A 251 2.59 -3.17 -29.21
CA VAL A 251 3.82 -3.40 -29.98
C VAL A 251 4.06 -2.17 -30.83
N ASP A 252 5.10 -1.39 -30.55
CA ASP A 252 5.39 -0.12 -31.23
C ASP A 252 4.13 0.77 -31.33
N ALA A 253 3.31 0.75 -30.27
CA ALA A 253 1.99 1.37 -30.20
C ALA A 253 1.88 2.25 -28.95
N SER A 254 0.94 3.21 -28.98
CA SER A 254 0.72 4.12 -27.85
C SER A 254 -0.57 3.78 -27.10
N VAL A 255 -0.49 3.71 -25.78
CA VAL A 255 -1.64 3.56 -24.89
C VAL A 255 -1.74 4.80 -24.00
N GLU A 256 -2.87 5.49 -24.02
CA GLU A 256 -3.16 6.62 -23.13
C GLU A 256 -4.32 6.25 -22.20
N MET A 257 -4.06 6.26 -20.89
CA MET A 257 -5.06 6.10 -19.85
C MET A 257 -5.41 7.46 -19.26
N LEU A 258 -6.60 7.94 -19.60
CA LEU A 258 -7.24 9.10 -18.98
C LEU A 258 -8.10 8.71 -17.77
N GLY A 259 -8.17 7.41 -17.46
CA GLY A 259 -8.98 6.80 -16.41
C GLY A 259 -9.16 5.31 -16.67
N GLY A 260 -10.19 4.71 -16.06
CA GLY A 260 -10.55 3.31 -16.29
C GLY A 260 -9.57 2.29 -15.70
N GLY A 261 -9.71 1.03 -16.09
CA GLY A 261 -8.87 -0.07 -15.59
C GLY A 261 -8.28 -0.95 -16.68
N VAL A 262 -7.00 -1.32 -16.58
CA VAL A 262 -6.40 -2.39 -17.41
C VAL A 262 -5.96 -3.56 -16.51
N ALA A 263 -6.39 -4.77 -16.86
CA ALA A 263 -6.13 -5.96 -16.04
C ALA A 263 -4.66 -6.39 -16.11
N GLY A 264 -4.05 -6.33 -17.29
CA GLY A 264 -2.62 -6.57 -17.50
C GLY A 264 -2.16 -5.95 -18.81
N ILE A 265 -0.88 -5.55 -18.88
CA ILE A 265 -0.33 -4.92 -20.07
C ILE A 265 1.09 -5.41 -20.37
N GLY A 266 1.36 -5.65 -21.66
CA GLY A 266 2.71 -5.88 -22.20
C GLY A 266 3.07 -4.78 -23.19
N LEU A 267 4.23 -4.17 -23.02
CA LEU A 267 4.77 -3.14 -23.91
C LEU A 267 6.02 -3.69 -24.61
N TYR A 268 6.03 -3.65 -25.93
CA TYR A 268 7.09 -4.23 -26.75
C TYR A 268 7.51 -3.24 -27.83
N ASP A 269 8.79 -3.29 -28.20
CA ASP A 269 9.38 -2.60 -29.35
C ASP A 269 9.03 -1.10 -29.41
N HIS A 270 9.50 -0.31 -28.45
CA HIS A 270 9.24 1.15 -28.35
C HIS A 270 7.78 1.54 -28.08
N ALA A 271 6.95 0.61 -27.63
CA ALA A 271 5.60 0.93 -27.18
C ALA A 271 5.62 1.95 -26.04
N SER A 272 4.57 2.78 -25.97
CA SER A 272 4.43 3.80 -24.93
C SER A 272 3.12 3.63 -24.16
N LEU A 273 3.20 3.83 -22.85
CA LEU A 273 2.05 3.90 -21.96
C LEU A 273 2.09 5.22 -21.19
N THR A 274 1.05 6.03 -21.33
CA THR A 274 0.85 7.23 -20.51
C THR A 274 -0.33 7.02 -19.57
N ILE A 275 -0.09 7.13 -18.27
CA ILE A 275 -1.11 7.02 -17.22
C ILE A 275 -1.33 8.41 -16.64
N ARG A 276 -2.50 8.99 -16.91
CA ARG A 276 -2.94 10.23 -16.28
C ARG A 276 -3.81 9.96 -15.07
N GLU A 277 -4.69 8.97 -15.15
CA GLU A 277 -5.53 8.46 -14.07
C GLU A 277 -5.87 6.99 -14.34
N GLY A 278 -6.57 6.33 -13.41
CA GLY A 278 -7.04 4.94 -13.56
C GLY A 278 -6.20 3.91 -12.82
N THR A 279 -6.49 2.63 -13.06
CA THR A 279 -5.90 1.51 -12.32
C THR A 279 -5.32 0.45 -13.26
N LEU A 280 -4.07 0.07 -13.01
CA LEU A 280 -3.39 -1.04 -13.64
C LEU A 280 -3.24 -2.21 -12.66
N GLY A 281 -3.78 -3.38 -13.00
CA GLY A 281 -3.47 -4.65 -12.31
C GLY A 281 -4.54 -5.20 -11.38
N PHE A 282 -5.81 -4.99 -11.71
CA PHE A 282 -6.94 -5.36 -10.84
C PHE A 282 -7.38 -6.85 -10.92
N ALA A 283 -6.70 -7.70 -11.70
CA ALA A 283 -7.04 -9.12 -11.88
C ALA A 283 -5.83 -10.06 -11.71
N ASP A 284 -6.07 -11.35 -11.47
CA ASP A 284 -5.07 -12.41 -11.23
C ASP A 284 -4.17 -12.79 -12.43
N LEU A 285 -3.96 -11.87 -13.37
CA LEU A 285 -3.12 -12.06 -14.56
C LEU A 285 -1.66 -11.66 -14.30
N GLN A 286 -0.74 -12.35 -14.99
CA GLN A 286 0.71 -12.21 -14.87
C GLN A 286 1.23 -10.80 -15.22
N ALA A 287 2.46 -10.53 -14.75
CA ALA A 287 3.12 -9.23 -14.57
C ALA A 287 3.00 -8.19 -15.70
N PHE A 288 3.06 -6.93 -15.30
CA PHE A 288 3.29 -5.80 -16.18
C PHE A 288 4.69 -5.90 -16.77
N VAL A 289 4.81 -5.90 -18.09
CA VAL A 289 6.10 -6.06 -18.77
C VAL A 289 6.33 -4.92 -19.75
N ALA A 290 7.54 -4.37 -19.75
CA ALA A 290 8.06 -3.48 -20.78
C ALA A 290 9.38 -4.02 -21.32
N ARG A 291 9.49 -4.14 -22.65
CA ARG A 291 10.64 -4.69 -23.37
C ARG A 291 11.06 -3.78 -24.53
N ASN A 292 12.29 -3.96 -25.01
CA ASN A 292 12.86 -3.30 -26.18
C ASN A 292 12.58 -1.78 -26.22
N ALA A 293 13.18 -1.04 -25.28
CA ALA A 293 13.11 0.43 -25.19
C ALA A 293 11.68 1.02 -25.09
N SER A 294 10.74 0.27 -24.49
CA SER A 294 9.38 0.76 -24.23
C SER A 294 9.36 1.78 -23.09
N VAL A 295 8.38 2.70 -23.11
CA VAL A 295 8.31 3.83 -22.17
C VAL A 295 6.98 3.85 -21.43
N VAL A 296 7.04 3.90 -20.10
CA VAL A 296 5.90 4.12 -19.21
C VAL A 296 6.05 5.50 -18.58
N THR A 297 5.01 6.32 -18.63
CA THR A 297 4.96 7.63 -17.96
C THR A 297 3.69 7.74 -17.14
N MET A 298 3.84 7.95 -15.84
CA MET A 298 2.75 8.02 -14.87
C MET A 298 2.70 9.39 -14.20
N PHE A 299 1.56 10.07 -14.33
CA PHE A 299 1.29 11.37 -13.70
C PHE A 299 0.38 11.23 -12.49
N ASP A 300 -0.56 10.30 -12.52
CA ASP A 300 -1.40 9.88 -11.39
C ASP A 300 -1.95 8.47 -11.66
N GLY A 301 -2.89 8.00 -10.84
CA GLY A 301 -3.50 6.69 -10.94
C GLY A 301 -2.85 5.67 -10.01
N ARG A 302 -3.14 4.39 -10.24
CA ARG A 302 -2.67 3.28 -9.39
C ARG A 302 -2.12 2.14 -10.21
N ILE A 303 -0.98 1.64 -9.77
CA ILE A 303 -0.37 0.39 -10.20
C ILE A 303 -0.40 -0.56 -9.01
N SER A 304 -1.12 -1.67 -9.09
CA SER A 304 -1.30 -2.57 -7.94
C SER A 304 -0.27 -3.71 -7.87
N ARG A 305 0.37 -4.09 -8.97
CA ARG A 305 1.19 -5.32 -9.06
C ARG A 305 2.61 -5.10 -9.59
N VAL A 306 3.39 -6.18 -9.54
CA VAL A 306 4.77 -6.34 -10.02
C VAL A 306 4.93 -5.86 -11.47
N TRP A 307 5.97 -5.06 -11.68
CA TRP A 307 6.44 -4.60 -12.99
C TRP A 307 7.82 -5.17 -13.29
N ARG A 308 8.02 -5.58 -14.53
CA ARG A 308 9.32 -5.99 -15.05
C ARG A 308 9.66 -5.14 -16.26
N LEU A 309 10.79 -4.45 -16.18
CA LEU A 309 11.34 -3.69 -17.29
C LEU A 309 12.60 -4.39 -17.77
N HIS A 310 12.70 -4.57 -19.08
CA HIS A 310 13.85 -5.18 -19.74
C HIS A 310 14.34 -4.32 -20.91
N GLU A 311 15.59 -4.55 -21.31
CA GLU A 311 16.13 -4.14 -22.62
C GLU A 311 15.99 -2.63 -22.90
N GLY A 312 16.51 -1.80 -21.98
CA GLY A 312 16.52 -0.34 -22.16
C GLY A 312 15.17 0.35 -21.94
N SER A 313 14.15 -0.36 -21.47
CA SER A 313 12.85 0.24 -21.15
C SER A 313 12.94 1.26 -20.02
N VAL A 314 12.03 2.23 -20.02
CA VAL A 314 12.02 3.35 -19.07
C VAL A 314 10.66 3.51 -18.41
N MET A 315 10.62 3.63 -17.09
CA MET A 315 9.44 4.05 -16.34
C MET A 315 9.69 5.39 -15.66
N ASN A 316 8.82 6.36 -15.91
CA ASN A 316 8.83 7.67 -15.28
C ASN A 316 7.60 7.81 -14.38
N VAL A 317 7.81 8.11 -13.11
CA VAL A 317 6.74 8.29 -12.10
C VAL A 317 6.82 9.71 -11.55
N ALA A 318 5.79 10.50 -11.84
CA ALA A 318 5.63 11.87 -11.36
C ALA A 318 4.51 12.00 -10.30
N GLY A 319 3.62 11.03 -10.20
CA GLY A 319 2.50 11.03 -9.25
C GLY A 319 1.79 9.69 -9.19
N GLY A 320 0.69 9.64 -8.41
CA GLY A 320 -0.10 8.44 -8.16
C GLY A 320 0.56 7.42 -7.23
N VAL A 321 0.08 6.18 -7.25
CA VAL A 321 0.52 5.11 -6.34
C VAL A 321 1.09 3.92 -7.11
N VAL A 322 2.33 3.54 -6.79
CA VAL A 322 3.00 2.36 -7.33
C VAL A 322 3.14 1.30 -6.24
N GLY A 323 2.31 0.27 -6.33
CA GLY A 323 2.28 -0.91 -5.48
C GLY A 323 1.12 -0.91 -4.50
N GLU A 324 0.36 -2.02 -4.50
CA GLU A 324 -0.61 -2.34 -3.46
C GLU A 324 -0.45 -3.81 -3.04
N GLY A 325 0.22 -4.05 -1.92
CA GLY A 325 0.50 -5.38 -1.37
C GLY A 325 1.40 -5.27 -0.15
N GLU A 326 1.43 -6.31 0.71
CA GLU A 326 2.32 -6.31 1.88
C GLU A 326 3.78 -6.13 1.45
N ALA A 327 4.55 -5.34 2.20
CA ALA A 327 6.00 -5.29 2.14
C ALA A 327 6.57 -6.66 2.56
N VAL A 328 6.44 -7.65 1.68
CA VAL A 328 7.19 -8.89 1.81
C VAL A 328 8.63 -8.49 1.55
N ASP A 329 9.52 -8.68 2.53
CA ASP A 329 10.97 -8.68 2.32
C ASP A 329 11.26 -9.78 1.28
N PRO A 330 11.42 -9.44 -0.02
CA PRO A 330 11.82 -10.47 -0.95
C PRO A 330 13.31 -10.56 -0.71
N GLY A 331 13.82 -11.69 -0.24
CA GLY A 331 15.25 -11.96 -0.34
C GLY A 331 15.64 -11.95 -1.82
N PHE A 332 15.81 -10.77 -2.44
CA PHE A 332 15.96 -10.48 -3.86
C PHE A 332 15.29 -11.49 -4.82
N ASP A 333 14.13 -12.04 -4.45
CA ASP A 333 13.43 -12.98 -5.29
C ASP A 333 12.58 -12.18 -6.28
N SER A 334 12.86 -12.43 -7.56
CA SER A 334 12.12 -12.06 -8.78
C SER A 334 10.59 -12.18 -8.75
N SER A 335 10.02 -12.69 -7.67
CA SER A 335 8.58 -12.88 -7.44
C SER A 335 7.85 -11.65 -6.90
N HIS A 336 8.53 -10.66 -6.31
CA HIS A 336 7.88 -9.47 -5.70
C HIS A 336 8.64 -8.16 -5.99
N GLY A 337 7.89 -7.07 -6.25
CA GLY A 337 8.43 -5.72 -6.48
C GLY A 337 8.55 -5.27 -7.94
N LEU A 338 9.26 -4.17 -8.17
CA LEU A 338 9.65 -3.66 -9.48
C LEU A 338 11.04 -4.20 -9.83
N VAL A 339 11.13 -4.95 -10.92
CA VAL A 339 12.40 -5.56 -11.38
C VAL A 339 12.87 -4.84 -12.64
N LEU A 340 14.09 -4.32 -12.60
CA LEU A 340 14.73 -3.62 -13.72
C LEU A 340 15.90 -4.44 -14.23
N SER A 341 15.84 -4.93 -15.46
CA SER A 341 16.96 -5.56 -16.16
C SER A 341 17.44 -4.65 -17.27
N GLU A 342 18.63 -4.06 -17.13
CA GLU A 342 19.20 -3.11 -18.11
C GLU A 342 18.24 -1.97 -18.50
N SER A 343 17.42 -1.54 -17.53
CA SER A 343 16.30 -0.62 -17.71
C SER A 343 16.38 0.53 -16.72
N ARG A 344 15.52 1.55 -16.88
CA ARG A 344 15.53 2.74 -16.04
C ARG A 344 14.20 2.99 -15.33
N LEU A 345 14.29 3.33 -14.05
CA LEU A 345 13.18 3.89 -13.28
C LEU A 345 13.55 5.31 -12.87
N ASN A 346 12.68 6.28 -13.13
CA ASN A 346 12.80 7.65 -12.65
C ASN A 346 11.59 7.99 -11.80
N VAL A 347 11.81 8.34 -10.54
CA VAL A 347 10.75 8.76 -9.61
C VAL A 347 11.02 10.19 -9.17
N SER A 348 10.04 11.05 -9.41
CA SER A 348 10.05 12.47 -9.07
C SER A 348 8.87 12.88 -8.17
N GLY A 349 7.86 12.00 -8.06
CA GLY A 349 6.67 12.22 -7.24
C GLY A 349 5.86 10.94 -7.09
N GLY A 350 4.71 11.04 -6.41
CA GLY A 350 3.84 9.91 -6.11
C GLY A 350 4.31 9.10 -4.90
N LEU A 351 3.62 7.98 -4.65
CA LEU A 351 3.85 7.08 -3.53
C LEU A 351 4.27 5.70 -4.05
N VAL A 352 5.48 5.27 -3.74
CA VAL A 352 6.03 3.96 -4.08
C VAL A 352 6.01 3.08 -2.83
N ARG A 353 5.24 1.98 -2.87
CA ARG A 353 4.99 1.07 -1.75
C ARG A 353 5.56 -0.33 -1.93
N MET A 354 6.16 -0.61 -3.08
CA MET A 354 6.73 -1.92 -3.38
C MET A 354 8.27 -1.86 -3.40
N PRO A 355 8.95 -2.99 -3.11
CA PRO A 355 10.38 -3.11 -3.29
C PRO A 355 10.82 -2.78 -4.72
N VAL A 356 12.00 -2.20 -4.88
CA VAL A 356 12.66 -2.02 -6.17
C VAL A 356 13.96 -2.80 -6.18
N ALA A 357 14.10 -3.69 -7.16
CA ALA A 357 15.29 -4.48 -7.41
C ALA A 357 15.88 -4.09 -8.77
N THR A 358 17.05 -3.46 -8.72
CA THR A 358 17.78 -3.08 -9.93
C THR A 358 18.82 -4.15 -10.26
N LEU A 359 18.66 -4.83 -11.41
CA LEU A 359 19.54 -5.88 -11.93
C LEU A 359 20.25 -5.39 -13.19
N GLY A 360 21.37 -4.69 -13.04
CA GLY A 360 22.08 -4.07 -14.17
C GLY A 360 21.34 -2.87 -14.82
N GLY A 361 20.35 -2.31 -14.14
CA GLY A 361 19.62 -1.10 -14.54
C GLY A 361 19.99 0.14 -13.73
N MET A 362 19.22 1.22 -13.89
CA MET A 362 19.38 2.46 -13.11
C MET A 362 18.05 2.92 -12.51
N THR A 363 18.06 3.23 -11.22
CA THR A 363 16.93 3.91 -10.56
C THR A 363 17.35 5.31 -10.14
N THR A 364 16.57 6.33 -10.48
CA THR A 364 16.78 7.72 -10.05
C THR A 364 15.61 8.17 -9.19
N ILE A 365 15.89 8.62 -7.97
CA ILE A 365 14.93 9.15 -7.02
C ILE A 365 15.25 10.63 -6.78
N THR A 366 14.37 11.49 -7.27
CA THR A 366 14.46 12.96 -7.14
C THR A 366 13.35 13.54 -6.29
N GLY A 367 12.35 12.72 -5.93
CA GLY A 367 11.17 13.12 -5.17
C GLY A 367 10.23 11.95 -4.94
N GLY A 368 9.02 12.27 -4.46
CA GLY A 368 8.01 11.27 -4.08
C GLY A 368 8.21 10.69 -2.68
N ILE A 369 7.31 9.79 -2.30
CA ILE A 369 7.31 9.10 -1.01
C ILE A 369 7.57 7.62 -1.26
N TRP A 370 8.57 7.07 -0.58
CA TRP A 370 8.93 5.66 -0.61
C TRP A 370 8.67 5.07 0.77
N ALA A 371 7.50 4.47 0.93
CA ALA A 371 7.04 4.01 2.24
C ALA A 371 5.94 2.96 2.10
N HIS A 372 5.87 2.06 3.08
CA HIS A 372 4.77 1.11 3.25
C HIS A 372 4.28 1.20 4.70
N ASN A 373 3.02 0.81 4.95
CA ASN A 373 2.33 1.10 6.21
C ASN A 373 2.79 0.23 7.40
N LYS A 374 3.44 -0.91 7.14
CA LYS A 374 3.90 -1.87 8.17
C LYS A 374 5.42 -1.85 8.28
N ASP A 375 6.09 -2.19 7.18
CA ASP A 375 7.55 -2.29 7.11
C ASP A 375 8.15 -1.25 6.14
N PRO A 376 9.44 -0.88 6.31
CA PRO A 376 10.14 -0.05 5.34
C PRO A 376 10.11 -0.66 3.94
N VAL A 377 10.02 0.18 2.91
CA VAL A 377 10.14 -0.30 1.52
C VAL A 377 11.59 -0.70 1.25
N PHE A 378 11.81 -1.80 0.55
CA PHE A 378 13.16 -2.22 0.19
C PHE A 378 13.64 -1.54 -1.10
N VAL A 379 14.77 -0.83 -1.03
CA VAL A 379 15.46 -0.25 -2.20
C VAL A 379 16.79 -0.98 -2.36
N GLY A 380 16.79 -1.98 -3.24
CA GLY A 380 17.91 -2.88 -3.46
C GLY A 380 18.55 -2.74 -4.83
N VAL A 381 19.87 -2.88 -4.87
CA VAL A 381 20.64 -2.84 -6.13
C VAL A 381 21.63 -3.99 -6.21
N ARG A 382 21.69 -4.62 -7.39
CA ARG A 382 22.66 -5.65 -7.76
C ARG A 382 23.18 -5.46 -9.18
N SER A 383 24.44 -5.80 -9.40
CA SER A 383 24.94 -5.99 -10.76
C SER A 383 24.47 -7.34 -11.29
N TYR A 384 24.15 -7.42 -12.59
CA TYR A 384 23.66 -8.65 -13.23
C TYR A 384 24.28 -8.83 -14.60
N GLY A 385 24.81 -10.02 -14.90
CA GLY A 385 25.38 -10.32 -16.22
C GLY A 385 26.60 -9.48 -16.61
N GLY A 386 27.24 -8.80 -15.65
CA GLY A 386 28.32 -7.82 -15.91
C GLY A 386 27.83 -6.38 -16.16
N SER A 387 26.51 -6.16 -16.21
CA SER A 387 25.90 -4.84 -16.28
C SER A 387 25.79 -4.22 -14.87
N PRO A 388 26.31 -2.99 -14.64
CA PRO A 388 26.30 -2.36 -13.33
C PRO A 388 24.88 -1.94 -12.94
N GLY A 389 24.44 -2.34 -11.74
CA GLY A 389 23.21 -1.82 -11.14
C GLY A 389 23.49 -0.57 -10.34
N ALA A 390 22.71 0.50 -10.54
CA ALA A 390 22.86 1.74 -9.76
C ALA A 390 21.53 2.33 -9.29
N VAL A 391 21.51 2.90 -8.08
CA VAL A 391 20.43 3.74 -7.56
C VAL A 391 21.00 5.11 -7.23
N SER A 392 20.40 6.19 -7.72
CA SER A 392 20.76 7.58 -7.39
C SER A 392 19.63 8.24 -6.64
N ILE A 393 19.93 8.84 -5.49
CA ILE A 393 18.96 9.43 -4.57
C ILE A 393 19.35 10.87 -4.30
N SER A 394 18.45 11.82 -4.58
CA SER A 394 18.69 13.26 -4.41
C SER A 394 17.52 14.00 -3.80
N GLY A 395 16.38 13.34 -3.57
CA GLY A 395 15.22 13.97 -2.93
C GLY A 395 14.11 13.00 -2.58
N GLY A 396 13.04 13.55 -1.99
CA GLY A 396 11.84 12.83 -1.56
C GLY A 396 11.88 12.32 -0.11
N THR A 397 10.79 11.67 0.29
CA THR A 397 10.64 11.05 1.61
C THR A 397 10.93 9.56 1.52
N LEU A 398 12.00 9.10 2.18
CA LEU A 398 12.46 7.72 2.10
C LEU A 398 12.30 7.02 3.44
N ARG A 399 11.27 6.18 3.61
CA ARG A 399 11.10 5.26 4.74
C ARG A 399 11.40 3.84 4.22
N ALA A 400 12.68 3.61 3.96
CA ALA A 400 13.15 2.48 3.18
C ALA A 400 14.38 1.82 3.81
N ARG A 401 14.57 0.53 3.52
CA ARG A 401 15.86 -0.14 3.74
C ARG A 401 16.69 0.00 2.47
N LEU A 402 17.91 0.52 2.60
CA LEU A 402 18.85 0.66 1.49
C LEU A 402 19.79 -0.55 1.47
N SER A 403 19.86 -1.28 0.35
CA SER A 403 20.73 -2.46 0.25
C SER A 403 21.50 -2.47 -1.06
N ALA A 404 22.83 -2.50 -0.94
CA ALA A 404 23.73 -2.67 -2.07
C ALA A 404 24.39 -4.05 -1.99
N ALA A 405 24.18 -4.88 -3.01
CA ALA A 405 24.69 -6.25 -3.04
C ALA A 405 25.29 -6.61 -4.42
N TRP A 406 26.21 -7.57 -4.46
CA TRP A 406 26.78 -8.18 -5.67
C TRP A 406 27.27 -7.14 -6.68
N GLY A 407 28.13 -6.23 -6.25
CA GLY A 407 28.68 -5.17 -7.10
C GLY A 407 27.70 -4.05 -7.43
N GLY A 408 26.59 -3.92 -6.69
CA GLY A 408 25.63 -2.84 -6.85
C GLY A 408 26.08 -1.53 -6.20
N GLU A 409 25.59 -0.40 -6.70
CA GLU A 409 25.98 0.92 -6.20
C GLU A 409 24.77 1.80 -5.86
N ILE A 410 24.78 2.43 -4.68
CA ILE A 410 23.80 3.45 -4.32
C ILE A 410 24.53 4.79 -4.14
N HIS A 411 24.09 5.81 -4.87
CA HIS A 411 24.59 7.17 -4.79
C HIS A 411 23.57 8.04 -4.06
N ILE A 412 23.99 8.76 -3.02
CA ILE A 412 23.12 9.65 -2.25
C ILE A 412 23.71 11.05 -2.31
N TYR A 413 22.95 11.98 -2.89
CA TYR A 413 23.34 13.39 -3.05
C TYR A 413 22.66 14.22 -1.96
N GLY A 414 23.47 14.91 -1.16
CA GLY A 414 22.99 15.61 0.02
C GLY A 414 24.11 16.22 0.86
N ASN A 415 23.82 16.54 2.11
CA ASN A 415 24.82 17.01 3.06
C ASN A 415 24.44 16.63 4.49
N ASP A 416 25.29 16.99 5.46
CA ASP A 416 25.11 16.70 6.89
C ASP A 416 24.90 15.21 7.19
N PHE A 417 25.56 14.35 6.42
CA PHE A 417 25.40 12.91 6.58
C PHE A 417 25.94 12.43 7.91
N SER A 418 25.26 11.47 8.53
CA SER A 418 25.70 10.79 9.74
C SER A 418 25.53 9.28 9.62
N ILE A 419 26.45 8.53 10.23
CA ILE A 419 26.45 7.06 10.30
C ILE A 419 26.38 6.69 11.77
N ASP A 420 25.31 6.00 12.16
CA ASP A 420 25.02 5.65 13.56
C ASP A 420 25.06 6.87 14.50
N GLY A 421 24.53 8.00 14.01
CA GLY A 421 24.48 9.28 14.75
C GLY A 421 25.80 10.06 14.76
N VAL A 422 26.88 9.54 14.17
CA VAL A 422 28.17 10.23 14.06
C VAL A 422 28.28 10.92 12.71
N LEU A 423 28.54 12.24 12.72
CA LEU A 423 28.70 13.02 11.49
C LEU A 423 29.82 12.43 10.61
N ALA A 424 29.50 12.19 9.35
CA ALA A 424 30.42 11.65 8.36
C ALA A 424 31.53 12.66 8.08
N ALA A 425 32.77 12.17 8.13
CA ALA A 425 33.98 12.95 7.89
C ALA A 425 34.87 12.22 6.86
N ASN A 426 36.02 12.80 6.52
CA ASN A 426 37.00 12.25 5.56
C ASN A 426 36.53 12.23 4.10
N TRP A 427 35.86 13.31 3.68
CA TRP A 427 35.57 13.61 2.28
C TRP A 427 36.83 13.54 1.41
N ASN A 428 36.75 12.84 0.28
CA ASN A 428 37.84 12.80 -0.70
C ASN A 428 37.91 14.10 -1.52
N SER A 429 38.83 14.18 -2.49
CA SER A 429 38.98 15.35 -3.37
C SER A 429 37.77 15.65 -4.27
N ASP A 430 36.89 14.67 -4.45
CA ASP A 430 35.67 14.75 -5.25
C ASP A 430 34.44 15.08 -4.38
N ASN A 431 34.63 15.39 -3.09
CA ASN A 431 33.58 15.57 -2.09
C ASN A 431 32.67 14.34 -1.96
N GLU A 432 33.28 13.16 -1.97
CA GLU A 432 32.59 11.88 -1.77
C GLU A 432 33.08 11.14 -0.52
N ILE A 433 32.20 10.32 0.04
CA ILE A 433 32.52 9.26 1.02
C ILE A 433 32.01 7.94 0.46
N VAL A 434 32.89 6.94 0.40
CA VAL A 434 32.55 5.58 -0.06
C VAL A 434 32.42 4.67 1.16
N LEU A 435 31.24 4.06 1.31
CA LEU A 435 30.92 3.11 2.36
C LEU A 435 30.82 1.70 1.77
N SER A 436 31.52 0.76 2.40
CA SER A 436 31.59 -0.66 2.03
C SER A 436 31.51 -1.51 3.29
N ASP A 437 31.03 -2.75 3.18
CA ASP A 437 30.94 -3.70 4.31
C ASP A 437 30.15 -3.13 5.51
N LEU A 438 29.02 -2.47 5.21
CA LEU A 438 28.11 -1.93 6.23
C LEU A 438 27.16 -3.03 6.73
N PRO A 439 27.08 -3.26 8.06
CA PRO A 439 26.14 -4.22 8.61
C PRO A 439 24.70 -3.74 8.48
N SER A 440 23.74 -4.65 8.42
CA SER A 440 22.31 -4.32 8.27
C SER A 440 21.68 -3.52 9.41
N SER A 441 22.39 -3.37 10.53
CA SER A 441 21.98 -2.52 11.65
C SER A 441 22.43 -1.06 11.49
N ALA A 442 23.29 -0.75 10.51
CA ALA A 442 23.81 0.60 10.34
C ALA A 442 22.68 1.56 9.95
N ILE A 443 22.66 2.73 10.59
CA ILE A 443 21.71 3.79 10.32
C ILE A 443 22.43 4.93 9.59
N LEU A 444 21.97 5.21 8.38
CA LEU A 444 22.41 6.36 7.61
C LEU A 444 21.36 7.47 7.69
N SER A 445 21.80 8.68 8.03
CA SER A 445 20.95 9.87 8.05
C SER A 445 21.62 11.07 7.40
N GLY A 446 20.84 12.11 7.11
CA GLY A 446 21.32 13.36 6.54
C GLY A 446 20.21 14.15 5.85
N ASN A 447 20.59 15.16 5.09
CA ASN A 447 19.69 15.96 4.27
C ASN A 447 19.98 15.70 2.79
N LEU A 448 18.96 15.36 2.01
CA LEU A 448 19.07 15.16 0.56
C LEU A 448 19.23 16.51 -0.17
N ALA A 449 19.61 16.47 -1.45
CA ALA A 449 19.85 17.67 -2.26
C ALA A 449 18.64 18.61 -2.38
N ASP A 450 17.41 18.09 -2.26
CA ASP A 450 16.18 18.89 -2.18
C ASP A 450 15.89 19.47 -0.78
N GLY A 451 16.75 19.19 0.19
CA GLY A 451 16.63 19.58 1.59
C GLY A 451 15.82 18.62 2.45
N ALA A 452 15.29 17.51 1.89
CA ALA A 452 14.53 16.52 2.64
C ALA A 452 15.41 15.75 3.63
N HIS A 453 14.96 15.62 4.88
CA HIS A 453 15.67 14.81 5.87
C HIS A 453 15.39 13.32 5.66
N PHE A 454 16.41 12.48 5.85
CA PHE A 454 16.25 11.03 5.85
C PHE A 454 17.01 10.37 7.00
N ARG A 455 16.46 9.25 7.47
CA ARG A 455 17.08 8.29 8.39
C ARG A 455 16.61 6.90 7.97
N ASN A 456 17.52 6.07 7.48
CA ASN A 456 17.22 4.76 6.93
C ASN A 456 18.26 3.74 7.40
N SER A 457 17.83 2.49 7.57
CA SER A 457 18.76 1.38 7.70
C SER A 457 19.44 1.11 6.36
N ALA A 458 20.71 0.73 6.42
CA ALA A 458 21.51 0.42 5.25
C ALA A 458 22.31 -0.87 5.45
N ASP A 459 22.45 -1.66 4.39
CA ASP A 459 23.41 -2.77 4.31
C ASP A 459 24.19 -2.74 2.99
N VAL A 460 25.48 -3.09 3.08
CA VAL A 460 26.39 -3.11 1.95
C VAL A 460 27.26 -4.35 2.08
N ASP A 461 27.23 -5.24 1.09
CA ASP A 461 28.13 -6.39 1.07
C ASP A 461 29.56 -6.02 0.62
N THR A 462 30.46 -6.99 0.66
CA THR A 462 31.90 -6.77 0.52
C THR A 462 32.34 -6.25 -0.86
N ASP A 463 31.55 -6.50 -1.91
CA ASP A 463 31.85 -6.09 -3.28
C ASP A 463 30.96 -4.93 -3.78
N SER A 464 30.07 -4.41 -2.94
CA SER A 464 29.18 -3.28 -3.24
C SER A 464 29.56 -2.02 -2.49
N ARG A 465 28.89 -0.91 -2.81
CA ARG A 465 29.12 0.37 -2.13
C ARG A 465 27.90 1.27 -2.06
N ILE A 466 27.86 2.08 -1.01
CA ILE A 466 27.10 3.33 -0.96
C ILE A 466 28.11 4.49 -1.13
N VAL A 467 27.83 5.42 -2.03
CA VAL A 467 28.62 6.63 -2.24
C VAL A 467 27.78 7.83 -1.80
N LEU A 468 28.26 8.56 -0.80
CA LEU A 468 27.68 9.83 -0.38
C LEU A 468 28.35 10.97 -1.14
N HIS A 469 27.56 11.85 -1.74
CA HIS A 469 28.00 13.01 -2.51
C HIS A 469 27.60 14.28 -1.77
N SER A 470 28.57 15.09 -1.36
CA SER A 470 28.27 16.38 -0.71
C SER A 470 27.80 17.41 -1.74
N VAL A 471 26.64 18.00 -1.50
CA VAL A 471 26.08 19.09 -2.32
C VAL A 471 25.56 20.23 -1.44
N ASP A 472 25.48 21.43 -2.02
CA ASP A 472 24.88 22.57 -1.34
C ASP A 472 23.36 22.37 -1.19
N LEU A 473 22.86 22.55 0.04
CA LEU A 473 21.44 22.42 0.35
C LEU A 473 20.68 23.71 0.04
N PRO A 474 19.40 23.63 -0.37
CA PRO A 474 18.55 24.82 -0.47
C PRO A 474 18.36 25.49 0.89
N ALA A 475 18.12 26.80 0.93
CA ALA A 475 17.97 27.53 2.19
C ALA A 475 16.75 27.06 3.01
N ALA A 476 16.88 27.02 4.35
CA ALA A 476 15.86 26.85 5.41
C ALA A 476 14.39 26.97 4.99
N GLY A 477 14.08 28.12 4.40
CA GLY A 477 12.81 28.79 4.65
C GLY A 477 12.87 29.55 5.98
N PRO A 478 11.74 30.11 6.44
CA PRO A 478 11.69 30.87 7.68
C PRO A 478 11.88 29.97 8.91
N ALA A 479 12.37 30.57 10.00
CA ALA A 479 12.54 29.89 11.28
C ALA A 479 11.20 29.62 11.99
N LEU A 480 10.17 30.42 11.74
CA LEU A 480 8.81 30.19 12.23
C LEU A 480 7.87 30.04 11.04
N ILE A 481 7.10 28.96 11.03
CA ILE A 481 6.11 28.63 9.99
C ILE A 481 4.77 28.45 10.71
N SER A 482 3.76 29.24 10.35
CA SER A 482 2.42 29.21 10.96
C SER A 482 1.37 28.71 9.97
N ALA A 483 1.06 27.41 10.00
CA ALA A 483 0.04 26.83 9.14
C ALA A 483 -1.39 27.08 9.70
N PRO A 484 -2.39 27.36 8.83
CA PRO A 484 -2.36 27.25 7.37
C PRO A 484 -1.96 28.55 6.63
N ALA A 485 -1.57 29.61 7.35
CA ALA A 485 -1.20 30.88 6.71
C ALA A 485 0.08 30.75 5.86
N ASP A 486 1.05 30.00 6.38
CA ASP A 486 2.27 29.63 5.69
C ASP A 486 2.17 28.21 5.11
N ALA A 487 2.79 28.00 3.95
CA ALA A 487 2.89 26.66 3.36
C ALA A 487 3.80 25.77 4.22
N VAL A 488 3.33 24.56 4.53
CA VAL A 488 4.12 23.56 5.25
C VAL A 488 5.20 23.02 4.30
N PRO A 489 6.50 23.11 4.67
CA PRO A 489 7.57 22.54 3.84
C PRO A 489 7.48 21.01 3.82
N PRO A 490 8.14 20.31 2.88
CA PRO A 490 8.16 18.84 2.86
C PRO A 490 8.79 18.22 4.12
N THR A 491 9.73 18.93 4.75
CA THR A 491 10.38 18.56 6.01
C THR A 491 10.73 19.81 6.81
N LEU A 492 10.91 19.68 8.13
CA LEU A 492 11.56 20.70 8.95
C LEU A 492 13.04 20.42 9.10
N ARG A 493 13.85 21.47 9.03
CA ARG A 493 15.27 21.45 9.31
C ARG A 493 15.59 22.18 10.61
N SER A 494 16.84 22.05 11.04
CA SER A 494 17.35 22.64 12.28
C SER A 494 17.02 24.12 12.40
N GLY A 495 16.51 24.52 13.58
CA GLY A 495 16.12 25.90 13.89
C GLY A 495 14.74 26.31 13.37
N GLN A 496 14.02 25.43 12.67
CA GLN A 496 12.64 25.72 12.26
C GLN A 496 11.62 25.26 13.29
N THR A 497 10.58 26.06 13.47
CA THR A 497 9.40 25.76 14.28
C THR A 497 8.15 25.82 13.41
N LEU A 498 7.39 24.73 13.38
CA LEU A 498 6.09 24.65 12.72
C LEU A 498 4.97 24.73 13.74
N VAL A 499 4.14 25.77 13.64
CA VAL A 499 2.92 25.93 14.43
C VAL A 499 1.72 25.55 13.57
N LEU A 500 1.01 24.50 13.97
CA LEU A 500 -0.20 24.01 13.32
C LEU A 500 -1.42 24.56 14.05
N GLY A 501 -1.98 25.66 13.53
CA GLY A 501 -3.23 26.24 14.04
C GLY A 501 -4.48 25.58 13.45
N ASN A 502 -5.65 26.16 13.72
CA ASN A 502 -6.93 25.65 13.21
C ASN A 502 -6.93 25.54 11.67
N GLY A 503 -7.10 24.31 11.16
CA GLY A 503 -7.06 24.02 9.72
C GLY A 503 -5.64 23.85 9.15
N GLY A 504 -4.60 24.12 9.93
CA GLY A 504 -3.21 23.81 9.59
C GLY A 504 -2.95 22.31 9.74
N ALA A 505 -2.32 21.71 8.73
CA ALA A 505 -1.99 20.30 8.76
C ALA A 505 -0.67 19.99 8.02
N THR A 506 0.08 19.00 8.51
CA THR A 506 1.13 18.37 7.71
C THR A 506 0.52 17.35 6.74
N PRO A 507 1.20 17.04 5.61
CA PRO A 507 0.87 15.84 4.84
C PRO A 507 1.18 14.57 5.65
N ASP A 508 0.72 13.43 5.14
CA ASP A 508 1.18 12.11 5.59
C ASP A 508 2.67 11.93 5.29
N TYR A 509 3.35 11.09 6.06
CA TYR A 509 4.80 10.83 5.98
C TYR A 509 5.67 12.09 6.15
N PHE A 510 5.15 13.12 6.83
CA PHE A 510 5.90 14.33 7.13
C PHE A 510 7.10 14.05 8.04
N ARG A 511 8.18 14.83 7.87
CA ARG A 511 9.42 14.67 8.66
C ARG A 511 9.85 15.93 9.37
N ALA A 512 10.07 15.82 10.67
CA ALA A 512 10.80 16.80 11.46
C ALA A 512 12.23 16.33 11.68
N GLY A 513 13.21 17.01 11.08
CA GLY A 513 14.63 16.71 11.25
C GLY A 513 15.22 17.28 12.54
N PRO A 514 16.50 16.97 12.83
CA PRO A 514 17.17 17.33 14.07
C PRO A 514 17.15 18.82 14.40
N GLY A 515 16.83 19.15 15.65
CA GLY A 515 16.78 20.52 16.17
C GLY A 515 15.62 21.36 15.63
N SER A 516 14.60 20.73 15.07
CA SER A 516 13.34 21.39 14.70
C SER A 516 12.28 21.26 15.81
N ALA A 517 11.20 22.03 15.69
CA ALA A 517 10.08 21.98 16.62
C ALA A 517 8.72 21.96 15.91
N ILE A 518 7.75 21.25 16.47
CA ILE A 518 6.35 21.27 16.07
C ILE A 518 5.47 21.66 17.26
N VAL A 519 4.53 22.58 17.05
CA VAL A 519 3.47 22.93 18.00
C VAL A 519 2.12 22.63 17.36
N VAL A 520 1.37 21.69 17.94
CA VAL A 520 0.01 21.35 17.52
C VAL A 520 -0.97 22.11 18.39
N ALA A 521 -1.50 23.21 17.85
CA ALA A 521 -2.46 24.07 18.53
C ALA A 521 -3.90 23.61 18.24
N PRO A 522 -4.94 24.20 18.88
CA PRO A 522 -6.34 23.79 18.66
C PRO A 522 -6.74 23.79 17.18
N GLY A 523 -7.19 22.62 16.71
CA GLY A 523 -7.61 22.38 15.32
C GLY A 523 -6.46 22.09 14.33
N GLY A 524 -5.21 22.09 14.79
CA GLY A 524 -4.04 21.66 14.03
C GLY A 524 -3.94 20.13 13.92
N ARG A 525 -3.30 19.64 12.85
CA ARG A 525 -3.16 18.20 12.59
C ARG A 525 -1.78 17.78 12.08
N ILE A 526 -1.19 16.75 12.69
CA ILE A 526 -0.09 16.01 12.06
C ILE A 526 -0.70 14.82 11.30
N GLY A 527 -0.32 14.65 10.04
CA GLY A 527 -0.73 13.56 9.16
C GLY A 527 -0.30 12.17 9.66
N GLU A 528 -0.71 11.12 8.96
CA GLU A 528 -0.36 9.74 9.32
C GLU A 528 1.10 9.42 8.94
N PHE A 529 1.73 8.49 9.66
CA PHE A 529 3.09 7.99 9.42
C PHE A 529 4.19 9.05 9.46
N ALA A 530 3.96 10.16 10.16
CA ALA A 530 4.97 11.20 10.34
C ALA A 530 6.11 10.72 11.25
N ASP A 531 7.31 11.25 11.02
CA ASP A 531 8.51 10.94 11.79
C ASP A 531 9.13 12.21 12.37
N ALA A 532 9.65 12.13 13.59
CA ALA A 532 10.42 13.18 14.26
C ALA A 532 11.77 12.64 14.74
N TYR A 533 12.85 13.35 14.42
CA TYR A 533 14.22 12.98 14.76
C TYR A 533 14.86 14.14 15.52
N ASP A 534 15.30 13.87 16.76
CA ASP A 534 15.93 14.87 17.65
C ASP A 534 15.17 16.21 17.66
N ALA A 535 13.84 16.15 17.71
CA ALA A 535 12.95 17.29 17.58
C ALA A 535 12.12 17.51 18.85
N LEU A 536 11.60 18.73 18.99
CA LEU A 536 10.67 19.08 20.06
C LEU A 536 9.24 19.07 19.53
N VAL A 537 8.35 18.27 20.14
CA VAL A 537 6.96 18.15 19.70
C VAL A 537 6.03 18.50 20.85
N ASN A 538 5.31 19.61 20.74
CA ASN A 538 4.33 20.06 21.72
C ASN A 538 2.91 19.90 21.16
N VAL A 539 2.07 19.18 21.89
CA VAL A 539 0.66 18.95 21.54
C VAL A 539 -0.20 19.66 22.58
N ASP A 540 -0.53 20.91 22.28
CA ASP A 540 -1.40 21.73 23.13
C ASP A 540 -2.85 21.28 22.98
N ALA A 541 -3.26 21.00 21.74
CA ALA A 541 -4.56 20.47 21.34
C ALA A 541 -4.46 19.90 19.91
N GLY A 542 -5.60 19.59 19.27
CA GLY A 542 -5.62 19.08 17.90
C GLY A 542 -5.47 17.56 17.81
N SER A 543 -4.97 17.06 16.68
CA SER A 543 -4.87 15.62 16.45
C SER A 543 -3.59 15.18 15.73
N ILE A 544 -3.05 14.03 16.14
CA ILE A 544 -1.97 13.33 15.44
C ILE A 544 -2.51 12.03 14.86
N GLY A 545 -2.17 11.79 13.59
CA GLY A 545 -2.52 10.59 12.84
C GLY A 545 -1.94 9.29 13.39
N GLN A 546 -2.12 8.22 12.62
CA GLN A 546 -1.61 6.90 12.97
C GLN A 546 -0.08 6.84 12.80
N ASP A 547 0.61 6.03 13.62
CA ASP A 547 2.03 5.68 13.47
C ASP A 547 2.99 6.88 13.46
N PHE A 548 2.76 7.84 14.36
CA PHE A 548 3.72 8.93 14.59
C PHE A 548 4.95 8.38 15.33
N THR A 549 6.11 8.42 14.68
CA THR A 549 7.33 7.80 15.21
C THR A 549 8.35 8.85 15.62
N LEU A 550 8.84 8.77 16.85
CA LEU A 550 9.85 9.67 17.40
C LEU A 550 11.14 8.92 17.69
N TYR A 551 12.27 9.57 17.39
CA TYR A 551 13.61 9.11 17.70
C TYR A 551 14.41 10.22 18.36
N GLY A 552 15.02 9.97 19.52
CA GLY A 552 15.82 10.96 20.25
C GLY A 552 15.09 12.27 20.56
N SER A 553 13.76 12.27 20.50
CA SER A 553 12.94 13.49 20.51
C SER A 553 12.30 13.74 21.89
N GLU A 554 11.76 14.93 22.08
CA GLU A 554 10.93 15.26 23.24
C GLU A 554 9.48 15.47 22.80
N LEU A 555 8.54 14.80 23.47
CA LEU A 555 7.11 14.93 23.23
C LEU A 555 6.42 15.45 24.49
N THR A 556 5.73 16.59 24.39
CA THR A 556 4.85 17.08 25.45
C THR A 556 3.40 17.04 24.98
N VAL A 557 2.53 16.39 25.75
CA VAL A 557 1.09 16.30 25.48
C VAL A 557 0.32 16.95 26.62
N SER A 558 -0.16 18.17 26.38
CA SER A 558 -1.01 18.91 27.32
C SER A 558 -2.46 19.02 26.84
N GLY A 559 -2.83 18.27 25.80
CA GLY A 559 -4.19 18.18 25.27
C GLY A 559 -4.24 17.40 23.95
N GLY A 560 -5.39 17.41 23.28
CA GLY A 560 -5.55 16.81 21.95
C GLY A 560 -5.69 15.28 21.93
N ALA A 561 -5.61 14.70 20.73
CA ALA A 561 -5.78 13.27 20.50
C ALA A 561 -4.69 12.69 19.59
N ILE A 562 -4.04 11.61 20.01
CA ILE A 562 -3.01 10.90 19.26
C ILE A 562 -3.50 9.48 18.99
N LYS A 563 -3.62 9.08 17.71
CA LYS A 563 -4.04 7.71 17.38
C LYS A 563 -2.96 6.69 17.80
N ARG A 564 -1.72 6.85 17.35
CA ARG A 564 -0.64 5.94 17.75
C ARG A 564 0.71 6.62 17.70
N VAL A 565 1.48 6.46 18.77
CA VAL A 565 2.82 7.02 18.91
C VAL A 565 3.85 5.95 19.25
N TRP A 566 5.00 6.03 18.62
CA TRP A 566 6.17 5.17 18.86
C TRP A 566 7.32 6.02 19.38
N LEU A 567 7.80 5.73 20.59
CA LEU A 567 8.93 6.38 21.23
C LEU A 567 10.15 5.46 21.11
N ASN A 568 11.17 5.89 20.37
CA ASN A 568 12.38 5.13 20.14
C ASN A 568 13.62 5.98 20.42
N ASP A 569 14.78 5.32 20.46
CA ASP A 569 16.10 5.95 20.52
C ASP A 569 16.23 7.01 21.62
N GLY A 570 15.84 6.66 22.85
CA GLY A 570 15.94 7.55 24.01
C GLY A 570 14.95 8.72 24.01
N THR A 571 13.84 8.63 23.27
CA THR A 571 12.78 9.65 23.27
C THR A 571 12.18 9.81 24.67
N VAL A 572 11.88 11.05 25.06
CA VAL A 572 11.20 11.37 26.32
C VAL A 572 9.83 11.97 26.04
N ALA A 573 8.77 11.34 26.54
CA ALA A 573 7.41 11.84 26.44
C ALA A 573 6.84 12.23 27.80
N SER A 574 6.14 13.36 27.87
CA SER A 574 5.40 13.83 29.05
C SER A 574 3.93 14.07 28.70
N VAL A 575 3.02 13.44 29.43
CA VAL A 575 1.57 13.46 29.18
C VAL A 575 0.86 13.97 30.43
N SER A 576 0.26 15.16 30.34
CA SER A 576 -0.51 15.76 31.43
C SER A 576 -2.01 15.82 31.14
N GLU A 577 -2.42 15.89 29.88
CA GLU A 577 -3.82 15.83 29.45
C GLU A 577 -3.93 15.13 28.08
N GLY A 578 -5.12 15.16 27.47
CA GLY A 578 -5.37 14.61 26.15
C GLY A 578 -5.64 13.10 26.15
N THR A 579 -5.70 12.53 24.94
CA THR A 579 -5.95 11.10 24.75
C THR A 579 -4.93 10.51 23.78
N ILE A 580 -4.33 9.37 24.15
CA ILE A 580 -3.49 8.55 23.27
C ILE A 580 -4.15 7.18 23.13
N ASP A 581 -4.53 6.78 21.92
CA ASP A 581 -5.14 5.46 21.74
C ASP A 581 -4.08 4.35 21.92
N ALA A 582 -2.88 4.52 21.36
CA ALA A 582 -1.78 3.58 21.61
C ALA A 582 -0.41 4.27 21.72
N ALA A 583 0.33 3.97 22.78
CA ALA A 583 1.71 4.41 23.00
C ALA A 583 2.66 3.21 23.05
N PHE A 584 3.70 3.20 22.22
CA PHE A 584 4.74 2.19 22.20
C PHE A 584 6.04 2.81 22.68
N VAL A 585 6.65 2.26 23.74
CA VAL A 585 7.88 2.76 24.34
C VAL A 585 8.98 1.72 24.18
N ALA A 586 10.04 2.07 23.46
CA ALA A 586 11.16 1.18 23.13
C ALA A 586 12.51 1.91 23.21
N ASP A 587 13.60 1.18 23.02
CA ASP A 587 14.95 1.69 22.80
C ASP A 587 15.40 2.78 23.78
N ARG A 588 15.39 2.48 25.09
CA ARG A 588 15.75 3.38 26.21
C ARG A 588 14.86 4.62 26.34
N SER A 589 13.69 4.62 25.72
CA SER A 589 12.75 5.75 25.80
C SER A 589 11.97 5.75 27.11
N GLU A 590 11.49 6.93 27.47
CA GLU A 590 10.72 7.19 28.69
C GLU A 590 9.36 7.82 28.36
N ILE A 591 8.30 7.37 29.04
CA ILE A 591 7.02 8.08 29.09
C ILE A 591 6.65 8.42 30.54
N ASN A 592 6.35 9.70 30.77
CA ASN A 592 5.89 10.26 32.03
C ASN A 592 4.41 10.63 31.91
N VAL A 593 3.56 10.01 32.71
CA VAL A 593 2.10 10.21 32.69
C VAL A 593 1.68 10.81 34.02
N SER A 594 1.21 12.05 33.99
CA SER A 594 0.66 12.76 35.17
C SER A 594 -0.82 13.07 35.03
N GLY A 595 -1.43 12.76 33.89
CA GLY A 595 -2.85 12.98 33.61
C GLY A 595 -3.23 12.49 32.21
N GLY A 596 -4.44 12.84 31.75
CA GLY A 596 -4.98 12.41 30.46
C GLY A 596 -5.43 10.94 30.41
N THR A 597 -5.57 10.40 29.20
CA THR A 597 -6.00 9.00 28.97
C THR A 597 -5.09 8.31 27.97
N ILE A 598 -4.58 7.13 28.31
CA ILE A 598 -3.88 6.23 27.39
C ILE A 598 -4.69 4.93 27.30
N LYS A 599 -5.23 4.59 26.12
CA LYS A 599 -6.02 3.36 26.00
C LYS A 599 -5.13 2.12 26.02
N SER A 600 -4.01 2.14 25.31
CA SER A 600 -3.06 1.04 25.31
C SER A 600 -1.62 1.53 25.43
N LEU A 601 -0.95 1.15 26.52
CA LEU A 601 0.46 1.41 26.75
C LEU A 601 1.26 0.12 26.55
N TYR A 602 2.17 0.12 25.57
CA TYR A 602 3.08 -0.97 25.26
C TYR A 602 4.49 -0.57 25.66
N ILE A 603 5.12 -1.39 26.50
CA ILE A 603 6.52 -1.20 26.92
C ILE A 603 7.32 -2.38 26.35
N ALA A 604 8.23 -2.08 25.44
CA ALA A 604 8.92 -3.07 24.65
C ALA A 604 9.96 -3.84 25.49
N PRO A 605 10.02 -5.19 25.35
CA PRO A 605 10.94 -6.00 26.12
C PRO A 605 12.39 -5.90 25.63
N GLY A 606 13.36 -6.00 26.54
CA GLY A 606 14.79 -6.07 26.26
C GLY A 606 15.45 -4.74 25.91
N GLN A 607 14.72 -3.62 26.00
CA GLN A 607 15.16 -2.31 25.48
C GLN A 607 15.29 -1.21 26.54
N GLN A 608 15.30 -1.54 27.84
CA GLN A 608 15.40 -0.53 28.93
C GLN A 608 14.32 0.58 28.85
N ALA A 609 13.15 0.27 28.29
CA ALA A 609 12.04 1.20 28.19
C ALA A 609 11.44 1.49 29.58
N THR A 610 11.09 2.75 29.84
CA THR A 610 10.58 3.19 31.15
C THR A 610 9.22 3.88 31.01
N ALA A 611 8.26 3.50 31.85
CA ALA A 611 7.01 4.23 32.02
C ALA A 611 6.84 4.64 33.47
N ARG A 612 6.56 5.92 33.72
CA ARG A 612 6.28 6.47 35.04
C ARG A 612 4.87 7.03 35.05
N VAL A 613 4.05 6.54 35.97
CA VAL A 613 2.62 6.84 36.04
C VAL A 613 2.31 7.43 37.40
N SER A 614 1.96 8.71 37.42
CA SER A 614 1.60 9.48 38.62
C SER A 614 0.18 10.03 38.57
N GLY A 615 -0.50 9.89 37.44
CA GLY A 615 -1.89 10.28 37.28
C GLY A 615 -2.46 9.87 35.93
N GLY A 616 -3.72 10.23 35.69
CA GLY A 616 -4.45 9.90 34.48
C GLY A 616 -5.00 8.47 34.46
N THR A 617 -5.65 8.12 33.35
CA THR A 617 -6.24 6.78 33.14
C THR A 617 -5.45 6.01 32.10
N ILE A 618 -5.04 4.78 32.44
CA ILE A 618 -4.49 3.84 31.47
C ILE A 618 -5.41 2.62 31.41
N GLU A 619 -6.07 2.39 30.27
CA GLU A 619 -7.07 1.32 30.15
C GLU A 619 -6.42 -0.06 30.04
N SER A 620 -5.28 -0.17 29.37
CA SER A 620 -4.55 -1.42 29.21
C SER A 620 -3.04 -1.18 29.16
N ILE A 621 -2.29 -1.97 29.95
CA ILE A 621 -0.83 -1.95 29.98
C ILE A 621 -0.33 -3.32 29.51
N TYR A 622 0.48 -3.30 28.46
CA TYR A 622 1.20 -4.44 27.92
C TYR A 622 2.68 -4.31 28.28
N PHE A 623 3.06 -4.97 29.37
CA PHE A 623 4.40 -4.93 29.94
C PHE A 623 4.96 -6.35 30.02
N ARG A 624 6.17 -6.55 29.51
CA ARG A 624 6.88 -7.85 29.57
C ARG A 624 8.27 -7.74 30.18
N ASP A 625 8.92 -6.59 30.00
CA ASP A 625 10.26 -6.25 30.49
C ASP A 625 10.44 -4.72 30.37
N GLY A 626 11.43 -4.15 31.04
CA GLY A 626 11.62 -2.71 31.24
C GLY A 626 11.27 -2.28 32.67
N THR A 627 11.00 -0.98 32.86
CA THR A 627 10.61 -0.43 34.16
C THR A 627 9.24 0.23 34.10
N LEU A 628 8.32 -0.21 34.95
CA LEU A 628 7.02 0.43 35.16
C LEU A 628 6.95 0.96 36.59
N GLN A 629 6.88 2.27 36.75
CA GLN A 629 6.79 2.93 38.04
C GLN A 629 5.41 3.56 38.24
N PHE A 630 4.79 3.30 39.39
CA PHE A 630 3.61 4.01 39.85
C PHE A 630 3.97 4.92 41.03
N ALA A 631 3.54 6.18 40.94
CA ALA A 631 3.59 7.15 42.03
C ALA A 631 2.16 7.44 42.50
N GLY A 632 1.90 7.24 43.79
CA GLY A 632 0.55 7.24 44.34
C GLY A 632 0.49 7.69 45.78
N THR A 633 -0.73 7.98 46.26
CA THR A 633 -0.98 8.33 47.66
C THR A 633 -1.24 7.10 48.53
N HIS A 634 -1.70 6.02 47.91
CA HIS A 634 -2.04 4.77 48.58
C HIS A 634 -1.95 3.59 47.60
N PHE A 635 -1.45 2.44 48.08
CA PHE A 635 -1.32 1.21 47.31
C PHE A 635 -1.81 -0.01 48.11
N LEU A 636 -2.50 -0.88 47.39
CA LEU A 636 -3.04 -2.16 47.83
C LEU A 636 -2.39 -3.26 46.99
N LEU A 637 -2.02 -4.37 47.62
CA LEU A 637 -1.61 -5.60 46.95
C LEU A 637 -2.64 -6.69 47.23
N ASN A 638 -3.29 -7.19 46.18
CA ASN A 638 -4.39 -8.15 46.25
C ASN A 638 -5.55 -7.69 47.16
N GLY A 639 -5.79 -6.37 47.21
CA GLY A 639 -6.84 -5.76 48.02
C GLY A 639 -6.42 -5.41 49.46
N GLU A 640 -5.20 -5.72 49.87
CA GLU A 640 -4.68 -5.43 51.21
C GLU A 640 -3.66 -4.28 51.18
N PRO A 641 -3.66 -3.33 52.14
CA PRO A 641 -2.71 -2.22 52.17
C PRO A 641 -1.24 -2.66 52.25
N LEU A 642 -0.36 -1.96 51.53
CA LEU A 642 1.10 -2.14 51.64
C LEU A 642 1.64 -1.38 52.87
N GLY A 643 1.61 -2.05 54.03
CA GLY A 643 1.88 -1.42 55.35
C GLY A 643 3.29 -0.87 55.61
N ASP A 644 4.28 -1.19 54.77
CA ASP A 644 5.70 -0.85 55.01
C ASP A 644 6.31 0.11 53.97
N LEU A 645 5.52 0.57 52.99
CA LEU A 645 6.02 1.57 52.03
C LEU A 645 5.97 2.95 52.69
N LEU A 646 7.14 3.57 52.87
CA LEU A 646 7.25 4.94 53.37
C LEU A 646 7.33 5.94 52.22
N VAL A 647 6.95 7.19 52.50
CA VAL A 647 7.16 8.31 51.59
C VAL A 647 8.65 8.42 51.24
N ASN A 648 8.98 8.75 49.99
CA ASN A 648 10.35 8.78 49.45
C ASN A 648 11.09 7.44 49.40
N GLN A 649 10.41 6.32 49.67
CA GLN A 649 10.92 4.98 49.37
C GLN A 649 10.29 4.43 48.09
N THR A 650 11.07 3.63 47.37
CA THR A 650 10.60 2.86 46.23
C THR A 650 10.55 1.38 46.59
N LEU A 651 9.39 0.76 46.44
CA LEU A 651 9.22 -0.68 46.58
C LEU A 651 9.30 -1.33 45.20
N LEU A 652 10.20 -2.29 45.03
CA LEU A 652 10.23 -3.18 43.87
C LEU A 652 9.33 -4.39 44.13
N LEU A 653 8.37 -4.61 43.23
CA LEU A 653 7.57 -5.81 43.19
C LEU A 653 8.17 -6.80 42.19
N GLY A 654 8.36 -8.04 42.64
CA GLY A 654 8.75 -9.14 41.78
C GLY A 654 7.62 -9.60 40.87
N GLU A 655 7.96 -10.44 39.91
CA GLU A 655 7.02 -10.98 38.92
C GLU A 655 5.89 -11.76 39.59
N GLY A 656 4.69 -11.65 39.03
CA GLY A 656 3.51 -12.36 39.54
C GLY A 656 3.12 -11.99 40.98
N ALA A 657 3.52 -10.82 41.50
CA ALA A 657 3.13 -10.34 42.84
C ALA A 657 1.61 -10.30 43.06
N GLY A 658 0.82 -10.26 41.98
CA GLY A 658 -0.64 -10.23 42.00
C GLY A 658 -1.17 -8.91 41.45
N THR A 659 -2.36 -8.52 41.91
CA THR A 659 -2.98 -7.26 41.49
C THR A 659 -2.58 -6.15 42.43
N ILE A 660 -1.91 -5.13 41.90
CA ILE A 660 -1.75 -3.85 42.58
C ILE A 660 -2.93 -2.94 42.25
N SER A 661 -3.40 -2.19 43.23
CA SER A 661 -4.44 -1.18 43.04
C SER A 661 -4.24 -0.03 44.02
N GLY A 662 -4.94 1.08 43.83
CA GLY A 662 -4.86 2.21 44.75
C GLY A 662 -5.15 3.52 44.04
N ASN A 663 -4.68 4.62 44.62
CA ASN A 663 -4.83 5.95 44.06
C ASN A 663 -3.46 6.49 43.63
N LEU A 664 -3.39 6.98 42.39
CA LEU A 664 -2.22 7.70 41.88
C LEU A 664 -2.10 9.08 42.55
N ALA A 665 -1.00 9.78 42.30
CA ALA A 665 -0.70 11.07 42.93
C ALA A 665 -1.75 12.16 42.66
N ASP A 666 -2.46 12.07 41.53
CA ASP A 666 -3.58 12.96 41.19
C ASP A 666 -4.94 12.52 41.78
N GLY A 667 -4.96 11.41 42.52
CA GLY A 667 -6.15 10.80 43.11
C GLY A 667 -6.90 9.83 42.19
N THR A 668 -6.42 9.59 40.96
CA THR A 668 -7.07 8.64 40.05
C THR A 668 -6.93 7.20 40.56
N PRO A 669 -8.03 6.44 40.66
CA PRO A 669 -7.96 5.05 41.04
C PRO A 669 -7.39 4.21 39.90
N PHE A 670 -6.54 3.25 40.23
CA PHE A 670 -5.98 2.31 39.26
C PHE A 670 -5.99 0.88 39.79
N SER A 671 -5.91 -0.07 38.86
CA SER A 671 -5.74 -1.50 39.14
C SER A 671 -4.94 -2.13 38.02
N PHE A 672 -3.90 -2.88 38.37
CA PHE A 672 -2.97 -3.50 37.44
C PHE A 672 -2.51 -4.86 37.98
N SER A 673 -2.62 -5.90 37.16
CA SER A 673 -2.07 -7.21 37.51
C SER A 673 -0.63 -7.32 37.05
N VAL A 674 0.29 -7.52 38.00
CA VAL A 674 1.72 -7.70 37.72
C VAL A 674 1.90 -9.02 36.94
N PRO A 675 2.44 -8.98 35.71
CA PRO A 675 2.59 -10.17 34.89
C PRO A 675 3.65 -11.12 35.46
N LEU A 676 3.56 -12.40 35.09
CA LEU A 676 4.66 -13.34 35.20
C LEU A 676 5.62 -13.11 34.02
N ALA A 677 6.94 -13.24 34.21
CA ALA A 677 7.82 -13.24 33.04
C ALA A 677 7.50 -14.44 32.15
N SER A 678 7.53 -14.16 30.85
CA SER A 678 7.30 -15.17 29.81
C SER A 678 8.57 -15.92 29.42
N SER A 679 9.74 -15.49 29.91
CA SER A 679 11.07 -16.06 29.66
C SER A 679 12.02 -15.65 30.80
N PRO A 680 13.02 -16.47 31.17
CA PRO A 680 14.05 -16.09 32.14
C PRO A 680 14.94 -14.92 31.71
N ASP A 681 14.92 -14.53 30.43
CA ASP A 681 15.70 -13.40 29.89
C ASP A 681 15.01 -12.04 30.07
N TYR A 682 13.79 -12.01 30.63
CA TYR A 682 13.01 -10.79 30.85
C TYR A 682 12.98 -10.45 32.34
N GLU A 683 13.21 -9.18 32.67
CA GLU A 683 13.10 -8.68 34.04
C GLU A 683 11.85 -7.79 34.18
N VAL A 684 10.84 -8.29 34.91
CA VAL A 684 9.62 -7.51 35.20
C VAL A 684 9.88 -6.63 36.43
N ASN A 685 10.27 -5.37 36.20
CA ASN A 685 10.50 -4.39 37.28
C ASN A 685 9.29 -3.45 37.45
N VAL A 686 8.43 -3.74 38.44
CA VAL A 686 7.34 -2.84 38.84
C VAL A 686 7.72 -2.12 40.12
N LEU A 687 7.81 -0.79 40.05
CA LEU A 687 8.22 0.07 41.15
C LEU A 687 7.01 0.84 41.68
N LEU A 688 6.83 0.87 43.00
CA LEU A 688 5.83 1.71 43.66
C LEU A 688 6.53 2.80 44.48
N SER A 689 6.02 4.01 44.45
CA SER A 689 6.55 5.13 45.24
C SER A 689 5.42 5.95 45.82
N LEU A 690 5.42 6.15 47.14
CA LEU A 690 4.43 7.01 47.78
C LEU A 690 4.83 8.48 47.63
N VAL A 691 3.85 9.30 47.27
CA VAL A 691 3.92 10.76 47.36
C VAL A 691 3.26 11.24 48.64
N GLU A 692 3.86 12.26 49.24
CA GLU A 692 3.28 12.99 50.37
C GLU A 692 1.83 13.36 50.06
N ASN A 693 0.93 13.20 51.02
CA ASN A 693 -0.46 13.62 50.86
C ASN A 693 -1.11 13.92 52.21
N GLY A 694 -2.12 14.78 52.20
CA GLY A 694 -2.89 15.17 53.39
C GLY A 694 -4.09 14.28 53.73
N ASP A 695 -4.31 13.14 53.07
CA ASP A 695 -5.43 12.23 53.30
C ASP A 695 -5.04 11.22 54.40
N PHE A 696 -5.01 11.69 55.65
CA PHE A 696 -4.51 10.93 56.78
C PHE A 696 -5.42 9.76 57.17
N ASN A 697 -6.73 9.86 56.93
CA ASN A 697 -7.65 8.76 57.24
C ASN A 697 -7.78 7.74 56.08
N GLN A 698 -7.17 8.02 54.93
CA GLN A 698 -7.16 7.21 53.70
C GLN A 698 -8.56 6.93 53.15
N ASP A 699 -9.51 7.86 53.34
CA ASP A 699 -10.87 7.73 52.80
C ASP A 699 -11.01 8.27 51.37
N GLY A 700 -9.92 8.80 50.80
CA GLY A 700 -9.85 9.34 49.46
C GLY A 700 -10.20 10.81 49.36
N ALA A 701 -10.54 11.48 50.46
CA ALA A 701 -10.72 12.92 50.54
C ALA A 701 -9.67 13.55 51.46
N VAL A 702 -9.33 14.83 51.20
CA VAL A 702 -8.54 15.64 52.13
C VAL A 702 -9.45 16.69 52.72
N ASP A 703 -9.98 16.41 53.91
CA ASP A 703 -11.03 17.21 54.54
C ASP A 703 -10.82 17.49 56.04
N GLY A 704 -11.89 17.89 56.74
CA GLY A 704 -11.83 18.18 58.17
C GLY A 704 -11.55 16.97 59.06
N GLY A 705 -11.85 15.76 58.58
CA GLY A 705 -11.48 14.50 59.22
C GLY A 705 -9.97 14.33 59.29
N ASP A 706 -9.27 14.62 58.20
CA ASP A 706 -7.80 14.60 58.16
C ASP A 706 -7.19 15.69 59.02
N PHE A 707 -7.74 16.91 58.95
CA PHE A 707 -7.27 17.98 59.83
C PHE A 707 -7.35 17.58 61.32
N LEU A 708 -8.41 16.88 61.71
CA LEU A 708 -8.55 16.34 63.06
C LEU A 708 -7.56 15.22 63.37
N ALA A 709 -7.20 14.39 62.39
CA ALA A 709 -6.15 13.38 62.55
C ALA A 709 -4.79 14.05 62.83
N TRP A 710 -4.37 14.99 61.98
CA TRP A 710 -3.16 15.80 62.20
C TRP A 710 -3.19 16.55 63.54
N GLN A 711 -4.31 17.20 63.86
CA GLN A 711 -4.41 17.97 65.11
C GLN A 711 -4.24 17.08 66.35
N ARG A 712 -4.69 15.82 66.29
CA ARG A 712 -4.53 14.86 67.39
C ARG A 712 -3.11 14.31 67.47
N GLY A 713 -2.43 14.14 66.34
CA GLY A 713 -1.06 13.66 66.29
C GLY A 713 0.02 14.73 66.47
N TYR A 714 -0.33 16.02 66.42
CA TYR A 714 0.64 17.12 66.51
C TYR A 714 1.62 16.97 67.68
N GLY A 715 2.91 16.89 67.37
CA GLY A 715 4.00 16.68 68.32
C GLY A 715 4.24 15.23 68.78
N ALA A 716 3.48 14.27 68.26
CA ALA A 716 3.74 12.84 68.42
C ALA A 716 4.62 12.30 67.29
N ALA A 717 5.32 11.20 67.57
CA ALA A 717 5.92 10.37 66.54
C ALA A 717 4.89 9.30 66.17
N ASP A 718 4.22 9.50 65.05
CA ASP A 718 3.21 8.60 64.50
C ASP A 718 3.39 8.50 62.98
N GLY A 719 2.77 7.51 62.36
CA GLY A 719 2.81 7.34 60.91
C GLY A 719 1.84 8.29 60.18
N HIS A 720 1.70 8.09 58.87
CA HIS A 720 0.82 8.89 58.02
C HIS A 720 -0.61 9.06 58.58
N ALA A 721 -1.18 8.00 59.17
CA ALA A 721 -2.52 8.06 59.79
C ALA A 721 -2.62 8.96 61.03
N GLY A 722 -1.50 9.23 61.70
CA GLY A 722 -1.40 10.18 62.81
C GLY A 722 -1.19 11.63 62.35
N GLY A 723 -1.04 11.87 61.05
CA GLY A 723 -0.82 13.21 60.49
C GLY A 723 0.59 13.48 59.97
N ASP A 724 1.46 12.48 59.87
CA ASP A 724 2.81 12.61 59.31
C ASP A 724 2.75 12.49 57.77
N ALA A 725 2.56 13.63 57.10
CA ALA A 725 2.33 13.71 55.67
C ALA A 725 3.62 13.50 54.85
N ASN A 726 4.77 13.89 55.40
CA ASN A 726 6.06 13.81 54.73
C ASN A 726 6.83 12.51 55.04
N GLY A 727 6.38 11.74 56.03
CA GLY A 727 6.94 10.46 56.43
C GLY A 727 8.28 10.57 57.18
N ASP A 728 8.59 11.73 57.77
CA ASP A 728 9.83 11.94 58.53
C ASP A 728 9.76 11.46 59.99
N GLY A 729 8.58 10.98 60.41
CA GLY A 729 8.30 10.45 61.74
C GLY A 729 7.93 11.51 62.77
N VAL A 730 7.69 12.77 62.36
CA VAL A 730 7.32 13.87 63.24
C VAL A 730 6.08 14.59 62.69
N VAL A 731 4.97 14.57 63.43
CA VAL A 731 3.77 15.33 63.04
C VAL A 731 3.91 16.79 63.45
N ASP A 732 4.20 17.68 62.50
CA ASP A 732 4.43 19.10 62.76
C ASP A 732 3.76 20.06 61.74
N GLY A 733 4.28 21.28 61.63
CA GLY A 733 3.74 22.31 60.74
C GLY A 733 3.99 22.04 59.24
N LEU A 734 4.97 21.22 58.89
CA LEU A 734 5.25 20.80 57.51
C LEU A 734 4.13 19.87 57.01
N ASP A 735 3.62 18.99 57.86
CA ASP A 735 2.51 18.12 57.51
C ASP A 735 1.19 18.86 57.40
N LEU A 736 0.97 19.83 58.30
CA LEU A 736 -0.18 20.73 58.17
C LEU A 736 -0.12 21.49 56.85
N ALA A 737 1.07 21.96 56.45
CA ALA A 737 1.23 22.67 55.19
C ALA A 737 0.91 21.74 53.99
N ARG A 738 1.18 20.43 54.10
CA ARG A 738 0.74 19.44 53.11
C ARG A 738 -0.77 19.32 53.07
N TRP A 739 -1.43 19.11 54.21
CA TRP A 739 -2.90 19.07 54.28
C TRP A 739 -3.54 20.35 53.72
N GLN A 740 -3.02 21.53 54.09
CA GLN A 740 -3.54 22.82 53.60
C GLN A 740 -3.45 22.97 52.08
N ARG A 741 -2.39 22.42 51.48
CA ARG A 741 -2.19 22.43 50.03
C ARG A 741 -3.17 21.47 49.33
N ASP A 742 -3.40 20.32 49.92
CA ASP A 742 -4.22 19.26 49.31
C ASP A 742 -5.71 19.41 49.62
N PHE A 743 -6.06 20.17 50.66
CA PHE A 743 -7.43 20.43 51.08
C PHE A 743 -8.24 21.07 49.95
N LYS A 744 -9.18 20.29 49.41
CA LYS A 744 -10.18 20.75 48.44
C LYS A 744 -11.50 20.91 49.19
N PRO A 745 -11.98 22.14 49.44
CA PRO A 745 -13.29 22.33 50.04
C PRO A 745 -14.32 21.60 49.18
N ALA A 746 -15.15 20.76 49.79
CA ALA A 746 -16.28 20.15 49.07
C ALA A 746 -17.04 21.26 48.33
N PRO A 747 -17.37 21.09 47.03
CA PRO A 747 -18.14 22.10 46.31
C PRO A 747 -19.38 22.39 47.15
N ALA A 748 -19.52 23.65 47.57
CA ALA A 748 -20.66 24.07 48.37
C ALA A 748 -21.90 23.55 47.65
N ALA A 749 -22.63 22.63 48.30
CA ALA A 749 -23.84 22.05 47.74
C ALA A 749 -24.65 23.20 47.14
N ALA A 750 -24.85 23.17 45.82
CA ALA A 750 -25.73 24.13 45.17
C ALA A 750 -27.04 24.10 45.96
N SER A 751 -27.33 25.19 46.65
CA SER A 751 -28.60 25.33 47.37
C SER A 751 -29.70 24.97 46.37
N PRO A 752 -30.67 24.12 46.74
CA PRO A 752 -31.75 23.79 45.83
C PRO A 752 -32.36 25.10 45.36
N VAL A 753 -32.33 25.34 44.05
CA VAL A 753 -33.13 26.42 43.46
C VAL A 753 -34.56 26.13 43.90
N ALA A 754 -35.11 27.04 44.71
CA ALA A 754 -36.50 26.95 45.14
C ALA A 754 -37.36 26.76 43.89
N ALA A 755 -37.93 25.57 43.73
CA ALA A 755 -38.92 25.32 42.72
C ALA A 755 -40.03 26.36 42.92
N ALA A 756 -40.25 27.22 41.92
CA ALA A 756 -41.36 28.14 41.91
C ALA A 756 -42.64 27.33 42.10
N VAL A 757 -43.25 27.49 43.27
CA VAL A 757 -44.56 26.93 43.60
C VAL A 757 -45.56 27.55 42.62
N ALA A 758 -46.28 26.71 41.88
CA ALA A 758 -47.39 27.15 41.05
C ALA A 758 -48.51 27.69 41.95
N GLU A 759 -48.76 29.00 41.90
CA GLU A 759 -49.94 29.58 42.57
C GLU A 759 -51.22 29.31 41.73
N PRO A 760 -52.34 28.92 42.38
CA PRO A 760 -53.56 28.54 41.68
C PRO A 760 -54.30 29.74 41.09
N ALA A 761 -54.82 29.54 39.89
CA ALA A 761 -55.67 30.46 39.15
C ALA A 761 -56.95 30.81 39.93
N ALA A 762 -56.92 31.94 40.64
CA ALA A 762 -58.11 32.54 41.23
C ALA A 762 -57.95 34.05 41.33
N ILE A 763 -58.00 34.77 40.21
CA ILE A 763 -58.53 36.14 40.01
C ILE A 763 -58.45 36.41 38.51
N ALA A 764 -59.49 36.00 37.76
CA ALA A 764 -59.89 36.62 36.49
C ALA A 764 -61.25 36.05 36.05
N LEU A 765 -62.20 36.00 36.99
CA LEU A 765 -63.62 35.91 36.67
C LEU A 765 -64.21 37.27 37.03
N GLY A 766 -64.48 38.08 36.00
CA GLY A 766 -65.24 39.32 36.16
C GLY A 766 -64.72 40.51 35.36
N LEU A 767 -64.95 40.52 34.05
CA LEU A 767 -65.86 41.51 33.46
C LEU A 767 -66.16 41.17 31.99
N LEU A 768 -67.46 41.20 31.68
CA LEU A 768 -68.09 41.04 30.38
C LEU A 768 -67.83 42.26 29.46
N ILE A 769 -67.46 41.97 28.20
CA ILE A 769 -67.87 42.48 26.85
C ILE A 769 -68.69 43.80 26.75
N PRO A 770 -68.83 44.49 25.57
CA PRO A 770 -68.25 44.25 24.22
C PRO A 770 -67.83 45.50 23.41
N LEU A 771 -67.25 45.27 22.22
CA LEU A 771 -67.81 45.65 20.90
C LEU A 771 -66.73 46.11 19.89
N ASP A 772 -66.81 45.48 18.71
CA ASP A 772 -66.41 45.90 17.37
C ASP A 772 -65.84 47.33 17.19
N LEU A 773 -64.65 47.44 16.58
CA LEU A 773 -64.46 48.17 15.31
C LEU A 773 -63.02 48.06 14.76
N LEU A 774 -62.95 47.99 13.43
CA LEU A 774 -61.83 48.22 12.51
C LEU A 774 -60.93 47.04 12.08
N ILE A 775 -61.53 46.31 11.14
CA ILE A 775 -60.95 45.83 9.88
C ILE A 775 -60.18 46.95 9.12
N LEU A 776 -59.18 46.53 8.33
CA LEU A 776 -58.49 47.16 7.18
C LEU A 776 -57.14 47.86 7.43
N ALA A 777 -56.04 47.16 7.11
CA ALA A 777 -55.19 47.48 5.94
C ALA A 777 -54.11 46.41 5.62
N ARG A 778 -54.30 45.73 4.47
CA ARG A 778 -53.30 45.22 3.48
C ARG A 778 -52.40 44.02 3.92
N LEU A 779 -52.54 42.76 3.44
CA LEU A 779 -52.47 42.17 2.06
C LEU A 779 -51.25 42.72 1.29
N THR A 780 -50.20 41.97 0.89
CA THR A 780 -50.00 40.72 0.09
C THR A 780 -48.48 40.40 0.14
N SER A 781 -47.90 39.19 0.03
CA SER A 781 -47.98 38.13 -1.00
C SER A 781 -47.26 36.85 -0.52
N ARG A 782 -47.93 35.69 -0.46
CA ARG A 782 -47.79 34.46 -1.31
C ARG A 782 -46.44 33.69 -1.20
N LEU A 783 -46.41 32.48 -0.60
CA LEU A 783 -46.76 31.13 -1.15
C LEU A 783 -45.74 30.68 -2.22
N ASP A 784 -45.25 29.46 -2.36
CA ASP A 784 -45.39 28.14 -1.71
C ASP A 784 -44.36 27.23 -2.43
N PHE A 785 -43.87 26.15 -1.81
CA PHE A 785 -44.02 24.78 -2.33
C PHE A 785 -43.40 23.76 -1.36
N GLN A 786 -44.25 22.89 -0.83
CA GLN A 786 -43.94 21.69 -0.07
C GLN A 786 -44.39 20.45 -0.86
N SER A 787 -43.98 19.27 -0.36
CA SER A 787 -44.32 17.89 -0.73
C SER A 787 -43.27 17.19 -1.61
N CYS A 788 -42.83 15.95 -1.35
CA CYS A 788 -43.55 14.85 -0.71
C CYS A 788 -42.64 13.68 -0.25
N GLY A 789 -42.73 13.28 1.03
CA GLY A 789 -42.83 11.89 1.50
C GLY A 789 -41.58 10.98 1.46
N LEU A 790 -41.43 9.92 2.26
CA LEU A 790 -42.21 9.32 3.33
C LEU A 790 -41.26 8.29 3.97
N GLU A 791 -41.30 8.15 5.30
CA GLU A 791 -40.60 7.13 6.08
C GLU A 791 -40.96 5.71 5.64
N LYS A 792 -39.99 4.78 5.72
CA LYS A 792 -40.21 3.44 6.30
C LYS A 792 -38.90 2.70 6.61
N ARG A 793 -38.79 2.31 7.88
CA ARG A 793 -37.94 1.26 8.47
C ARG A 793 -37.95 -0.05 7.67
N PHE A 794 -36.84 -0.78 7.66
CA PHE A 794 -36.81 -2.23 7.96
C PHE A 794 -35.41 -2.69 8.39
N LEU A 795 -35.39 -3.64 9.32
CA LEU A 795 -34.27 -4.29 10.01
C LEU A 795 -33.89 -5.61 9.30
N GLU A 796 -32.74 -6.18 9.68
CA GLU A 796 -32.23 -7.57 9.50
C GLU A 796 -31.38 -7.89 8.25
N ALA A 797 -30.04 -7.91 8.42
CA ALA A 797 -29.19 -9.12 8.51
C ALA A 797 -27.73 -8.71 8.78
#